data_AF-A0A7V2WRJ6-F1
#
_entry.id   AF-A0A7V2WRJ6-F1
#
_cell.length_a   1.000
_cell.length_b   1.000
_cell.length_c   1.000
_cell.angle_alpha   90.00
_cell.angle_beta   90.00
_cell.angle_gamma   90.00
#
_symmetry.space_group_name_H-M   'P 1'
#
loop_
_entity.id
_entity.type
_entity.pdbx_description
1 polymer ?
#
loop_
_entity_poly.entity_id
_entity_poly.type
_entity_poly.pdbx_seq_one_letter_code
_entity_poly.pdbx_strand_id
1 'polypeptide(L)'
;HGWIDYNNSNAWETQRGITNAIVEDFVNSEAINQYLLEYLHNAGAKVFTVREHDMNNNMVIVDNEDGTAFASNGTYEEIGSASLFNNSSANGFKNFQAPYANLNDPFRSNGGSDRIITTALTETARAVWKPVIPEDGYYHVYVSYSGVGDRPTDAKYIIRHGGIESVRYVNQEVHRYVWNDLGEFYFKVGDDDFVALSNESNEANTTVSADAVRFGGGMGDILGNYHSVVSTHPRWEEGARPYVQFQGAISSVYTVGDVGARSKFAAWEHYSVEDSVYVSWHSNAFNGSARGTSSYIYSSNPPDGTYDDTQAVAGSAQLQNFIQSEIINDIQQAWDASWQDRGKRSAYFGEINPANNNEMPSVLIEMAFHDNADDANALRDPKFRKMVARSVYQGIVKYFADRDNLTVNLLPEEITHFSVQSSQAGQIHLAWHAPITDGSGILGDAASSYVIYKSTDGYNFDDGVETTDLFYDYSGLNSGDVYYFKVRAKNAGGLSLASETLGTRVRFANENRVLIVNGFDRLSSGQLIDMAMPDVGGTVERMFLRQMNSFDYSIAHGNAINAAGVGFDAIANELIEDGNFSLDVNNYKAVFWILGEESSVGGTLLSVEQSQLSNYLNAGGKLFISGSEIAWDLDYLGNATDKNFYNNVIMAQYLADDAGTFTAAGVATTPFNNLGSLNFDDGTHGTYLVDYPDVITPSNSAATCMQYLGAQSACTYVDTGTYQVVNLGFPFETIYPKSKRAELMSETMDYF
;
A
#
# COMPACT_ATOMS: atom_id res chain seq x y z
N HIS A 1 -17.92 -9.24 2.00
CA HIS A 1 -18.53 -10.02 0.89
C HIS A 1 -17.64 -9.92 -0.34
N GLY A 2 -18.12 -10.00 -1.57
CA GLY A 2 -17.30 -10.07 -2.79
C GLY A 2 -18.12 -10.56 -3.98
N TRP A 3 -17.48 -10.88 -5.11
CA TRP A 3 -18.12 -11.63 -6.19
C TRP A 3 -18.47 -13.05 -5.71
N ILE A 4 -19.77 -13.32 -5.62
CA ILE A 4 -20.30 -14.60 -5.13
C ILE A 4 -21.14 -15.24 -6.23
N ASP A 5 -20.97 -16.55 -6.39
CA ASP A 5 -21.77 -17.34 -7.30
C ASP A 5 -23.15 -17.65 -6.68
N TYR A 6 -24.20 -16.99 -7.17
CA TYR A 6 -25.56 -17.09 -6.63
C TYR A 6 -26.47 -17.96 -7.49
N ASN A 7 -27.17 -18.91 -6.84
CA ASN A 7 -28.06 -19.85 -7.52
C ASN A 7 -29.33 -19.19 -8.11
N ASN A 8 -29.86 -18.16 -7.45
CA ASN A 8 -31.14 -17.51 -7.77
C ASN A 8 -31.05 -16.56 -8.98
N SER A 9 -29.94 -15.83 -9.12
CA SER A 9 -29.67 -14.88 -10.21
C SER A 9 -28.98 -15.55 -11.40
N ASN A 10 -28.48 -16.77 -11.23
CA ASN A 10 -27.75 -17.53 -12.24
C ASN A 10 -26.49 -16.80 -12.75
N ALA A 11 -25.79 -16.10 -11.86
CA ALA A 11 -24.62 -15.28 -12.17
C ALA A 11 -23.67 -15.11 -10.97
N TRP A 12 -22.45 -14.66 -11.25
CA TRP A 12 -21.58 -14.03 -10.26
C TRP A 12 -22.07 -12.60 -10.02
N GLU A 13 -22.40 -12.27 -8.78
CA GLU A 13 -22.85 -10.94 -8.39
C GLU A 13 -22.31 -10.57 -7.00
N THR A 14 -22.24 -9.28 -6.73
CA THR A 14 -22.00 -8.76 -5.39
C THR A 14 -23.26 -8.93 -4.54
N GLN A 15 -23.12 -8.99 -3.20
CA GLN A 15 -24.28 -9.07 -2.32
C GLN A 15 -25.13 -7.79 -2.38
N ARG A 16 -24.48 -6.64 -2.54
CA ARG A 16 -25.13 -5.33 -2.71
C ARG A 16 -24.74 -4.70 -4.03
N GLY A 17 -25.66 -3.91 -4.59
CA GLY A 17 -25.35 -3.01 -5.69
C GLY A 17 -24.71 -1.71 -5.20
N ILE A 18 -24.47 -0.81 -6.16
CA ILE A 18 -23.92 0.53 -5.89
C ILE A 18 -24.86 1.33 -4.99
N THR A 19 -24.34 1.84 -3.88
CA THR A 19 -25.04 2.80 -3.02
C THR A 19 -24.08 3.89 -2.60
N ASN A 20 -24.46 5.17 -2.81
CA ASN A 20 -23.59 6.33 -2.54
C ASN A 20 -22.18 6.19 -3.16
N ALA A 21 -22.13 5.76 -4.44
CA ALA A 21 -20.92 5.53 -5.23
C ALA A 21 -20.00 4.38 -4.77
N ILE A 22 -20.34 3.66 -3.69
CA ILE A 22 -19.56 2.52 -3.18
C ILE A 22 -20.35 1.21 -3.26
N VAL A 23 -19.65 0.09 -3.14
CA VAL A 23 -20.22 -1.25 -3.01
C VAL A 23 -19.67 -1.89 -1.72
N GLU A 24 -20.57 -2.37 -0.85
CA GLU A 24 -20.24 -3.01 0.43
C GLU A 24 -19.14 -4.08 0.28
N ASP A 25 -19.27 -4.90 -0.77
CA ASP A 25 -18.40 -6.02 -1.09
C ASP A 25 -16.93 -5.62 -1.29
N PHE A 26 -16.66 -4.41 -1.77
CA PHE A 26 -15.31 -3.91 -2.06
C PHE A 26 -14.77 -3.00 -0.96
N VAL A 27 -15.57 -2.03 -0.49
CA VAL A 27 -15.16 -1.01 0.49
C VAL A 27 -14.58 -1.61 1.77
N ASN A 28 -15.14 -2.73 2.22
CA ASN A 28 -14.68 -3.42 3.43
C ASN A 28 -13.33 -4.12 3.21
N SER A 29 -13.13 -4.81 2.08
CA SER A 29 -11.83 -5.42 1.75
C SER A 29 -10.75 -4.37 1.56
N GLU A 30 -11.07 -3.25 0.92
CA GLU A 30 -10.10 -2.16 0.72
C GLU A 30 -9.63 -1.59 2.06
N ALA A 31 -10.54 -1.37 3.01
CA ALA A 31 -10.16 -0.91 4.36
C ALA A 31 -9.21 -1.89 5.07
N ILE A 32 -9.47 -3.19 4.92
CA ILE A 32 -8.64 -4.24 5.53
C ILE A 32 -7.27 -4.31 4.85
N ASN A 33 -7.25 -4.46 3.53
CA ASN A 33 -6.04 -4.69 2.75
C ASN A 33 -5.09 -3.49 2.75
N GLN A 34 -5.64 -2.27 2.72
CA GLN A 34 -4.85 -1.03 2.65
C GLN A 34 -4.35 -0.54 4.03
N TYR A 35 -5.00 -0.93 5.13
CA TYR A 35 -4.67 -0.41 6.46
C TYR A 35 -4.60 -1.47 7.56
N LEU A 36 -5.68 -2.23 7.81
CA LEU A 36 -5.74 -3.09 8.99
C LEU A 36 -4.66 -4.17 9.00
N LEU A 37 -4.41 -4.81 7.85
CA LEU A 37 -3.38 -5.86 7.76
C LEU A 37 -2.00 -5.32 8.12
N GLU A 38 -1.66 -4.12 7.65
CA GLU A 38 -0.37 -3.48 7.93
C GLU A 38 -0.22 -3.16 9.42
N TYR A 39 -1.26 -2.65 10.10
CA TYR A 39 -1.23 -2.46 11.56
C TYR A 39 -1.02 -3.78 12.32
N LEU A 40 -1.71 -4.86 11.91
CA LEU A 40 -1.58 -6.15 12.57
C LEU A 40 -0.17 -6.76 12.37
N HIS A 41 0.35 -6.73 11.14
CA HIS A 41 1.70 -7.20 10.83
C HIS A 41 2.77 -6.40 11.56
N ASN A 42 2.63 -5.07 11.61
CA ASN A 42 3.58 -4.21 12.31
C ASN A 42 3.58 -4.41 13.83
N ALA A 43 2.47 -4.91 14.39
CA ALA A 43 2.39 -5.36 15.78
C ALA A 43 2.94 -6.77 16.03
N GLY A 44 3.45 -7.43 14.98
CA GLY A 44 4.00 -8.78 15.05
C GLY A 44 2.96 -9.90 15.01
N ALA A 45 1.70 -9.58 14.65
CA ALA A 45 0.68 -10.61 14.48
C ALA A 45 0.91 -11.39 13.18
N LYS A 46 0.68 -12.71 13.23
CA LYS A 46 0.46 -13.51 12.04
C LYS A 46 -1.00 -13.40 11.63
N VAL A 47 -1.28 -12.99 10.40
CA VAL A 47 -2.65 -12.74 9.93
C VAL A 47 -2.99 -13.70 8.81
N PHE A 48 -4.15 -14.34 8.93
CA PHE A 48 -4.75 -15.14 7.86
C PHE A 48 -6.03 -14.47 7.41
N THR A 49 -6.11 -14.13 6.12
CA THR A 49 -7.31 -13.55 5.53
C THR A 49 -8.24 -14.66 5.04
N VAL A 50 -9.55 -14.37 5.02
CA VAL A 50 -10.57 -15.27 4.45
C VAL A 50 -10.91 -14.94 3.00
N ARG A 51 -10.18 -13.99 2.41
CA ARG A 51 -10.21 -13.53 1.02
C ARG A 51 -8.78 -13.19 0.61
N GLU A 52 -8.51 -13.18 -0.70
CA GLU A 52 -7.21 -12.72 -1.19
C GLU A 52 -7.00 -11.25 -0.82
N HIS A 53 -5.78 -10.91 -0.44
CA HIS A 53 -5.40 -9.57 -0.01
C HIS A 53 -4.45 -8.88 -0.98
N ASP A 54 -3.71 -9.63 -1.81
CA ASP A 54 -2.93 -9.05 -2.88
C ASP A 54 -3.85 -8.50 -3.97
N MET A 55 -3.82 -7.19 -4.15
CA MET A 55 -4.66 -6.44 -5.08
C MET A 55 -4.10 -6.43 -6.52
N ASN A 56 -2.97 -7.10 -6.76
CA ASN A 56 -2.36 -7.23 -8.08
C ASN A 56 -3.10 -8.30 -8.91
N ASN A 57 -3.53 -7.91 -10.11
CA ASN A 57 -4.26 -8.78 -11.04
C ASN A 57 -3.35 -9.81 -11.74
N ASN A 58 -2.04 -9.60 -11.69
CA ASN A 58 -1.04 -10.54 -12.20
C ASN A 58 -0.77 -11.63 -11.16
N MET A 59 -0.57 -12.86 -11.61
CA MET A 59 -0.11 -13.97 -10.77
C MET A 59 0.86 -14.86 -11.55
N VAL A 60 1.95 -15.21 -10.89
CA VAL A 60 2.93 -16.19 -11.37
C VAL A 60 3.06 -17.28 -10.34
N ILE A 61 2.94 -18.53 -10.74
CA ILE A 61 3.27 -19.69 -9.89
C ILE A 61 4.42 -20.43 -10.55
N VAL A 62 5.47 -20.69 -9.78
CA VAL A 62 6.59 -21.55 -10.14
C VAL A 62 6.56 -22.76 -9.22
N ASP A 63 6.43 -23.94 -9.80
CA ASP A 63 6.33 -25.21 -9.09
C ASP A 63 7.53 -26.11 -9.39
N ASN A 64 7.91 -26.97 -8.45
CA ASN A 64 9.04 -27.89 -8.62
C ASN A 64 8.82 -28.93 -9.74
N GLU A 65 7.58 -29.20 -10.13
CA GLU A 65 7.22 -30.15 -11.17
C GLU A 65 7.05 -29.52 -12.57
N ASP A 66 7.08 -28.18 -12.70
CA ASP A 66 6.83 -27.47 -13.96
C ASP A 66 7.84 -27.83 -15.07
N GLY A 67 9.05 -28.24 -14.67
CA GLY A 67 10.15 -28.57 -15.57
C GLY A 67 10.48 -27.43 -16.55
N THR A 68 11.00 -27.75 -17.73
CA THR A 68 11.31 -26.76 -18.76
C THR A 68 10.13 -26.46 -19.70
N ALA A 69 8.95 -27.05 -19.44
CA ALA A 69 7.80 -26.97 -20.34
C ALA A 69 7.05 -25.62 -20.23
N PHE A 70 7.23 -24.91 -19.12
CA PHE A 70 6.51 -23.67 -18.82
C PHE A 70 7.44 -22.52 -18.43
N ALA A 71 8.53 -22.37 -19.19
CA ALA A 71 9.54 -21.32 -18.98
C ALA A 71 8.97 -19.88 -19.02
N SER A 72 7.73 -19.68 -19.48
CA SER A 72 7.03 -18.39 -19.43
C SER A 72 6.57 -17.98 -18.03
N ASN A 73 6.48 -18.91 -17.07
CA ASN A 73 6.13 -18.61 -15.68
C ASN A 73 7.37 -18.52 -14.80
N GLY A 74 8.43 -19.24 -15.14
CA GLY A 74 9.63 -19.29 -14.33
C GLY A 74 10.37 -20.62 -14.44
N THR A 75 11.35 -20.79 -13.57
CA THR A 75 12.15 -22.01 -13.48
C THR A 75 12.40 -22.41 -12.03
N TYR A 76 12.43 -23.71 -11.79
CA TYR A 76 12.84 -24.32 -10.53
C TYR A 76 14.23 -24.96 -10.67
N GLU A 77 15.10 -24.71 -9.69
CA GLU A 77 16.47 -25.22 -9.67
C GLU A 77 16.84 -25.80 -8.29
N GLU A 78 17.50 -26.96 -8.28
CA GLU A 78 18.12 -27.54 -7.08
C GLU A 78 19.63 -27.25 -7.09
N ILE A 79 20.11 -26.54 -6.08
CA ILE A 79 21.53 -26.19 -5.94
C ILE A 79 22.12 -26.96 -4.75
N GLY A 80 23.13 -27.79 -5.00
CA GLY A 80 23.80 -28.60 -3.97
C GLY A 80 24.07 -30.03 -4.41
N SER A 81 24.42 -30.91 -3.47
CA SER A 81 24.56 -32.35 -3.78
C SER A 81 23.19 -32.97 -4.05
N ALA A 82 23.02 -33.61 -5.21
CA ALA A 82 21.78 -34.31 -5.56
C ALA A 82 21.33 -35.36 -4.53
N SER A 83 22.25 -35.88 -3.71
CA SER A 83 21.92 -36.83 -2.64
C SER A 83 21.11 -36.23 -1.48
N LEU A 84 21.06 -34.89 -1.37
CA LEU A 84 20.33 -34.18 -0.32
C LEU A 84 18.86 -33.96 -0.67
N PHE A 85 18.50 -34.12 -1.95
CA PHE A 85 17.15 -33.86 -2.46
C PHE A 85 16.41 -35.17 -2.73
N ASN A 86 15.20 -35.30 -2.21
CA ASN A 86 14.35 -36.46 -2.43
C ASN A 86 12.92 -36.02 -2.78
N ASN A 87 12.19 -36.84 -3.53
CA ASN A 87 10.75 -36.68 -3.66
C ASN A 87 10.10 -37.07 -2.34
N SER A 88 9.20 -36.24 -1.83
CA SER A 88 8.34 -36.63 -0.72
C SER A 88 7.17 -37.49 -1.24
N SER A 89 6.55 -38.25 -0.34
CA SER A 89 5.32 -39.00 -0.61
C SER A 89 4.05 -38.21 -0.23
N ALA A 90 4.22 -36.98 0.26
CA ALA A 90 3.11 -36.09 0.56
C ALA A 90 2.53 -35.51 -0.74
N ASN A 91 1.31 -35.00 -0.64
CA ASN A 91 0.76 -34.20 -1.72
C ASN A 91 1.49 -32.86 -1.77
N GLY A 92 1.53 -32.24 -2.94
CA GLY A 92 1.99 -30.86 -3.16
C GLY A 92 0.99 -30.11 -4.00
N PHE A 93 1.21 -28.81 -4.15
CA PHE A 93 0.52 -28.06 -5.18
C PHE A 93 0.84 -28.67 -6.55
N LYS A 94 -0.06 -28.44 -7.51
CA LYS A 94 0.23 -28.77 -8.91
C LYS A 94 -0.22 -27.62 -9.77
N ASN A 95 0.75 -27.02 -10.45
CA ASN A 95 0.47 -25.91 -11.34
C ASN A 95 -0.31 -26.35 -12.60
N PHE A 96 -0.85 -25.37 -13.32
CA PHE A 96 -1.57 -25.55 -14.60
C PHE A 96 -2.80 -26.46 -14.52
N GLN A 97 -3.48 -26.47 -13.37
CA GLN A 97 -4.74 -27.20 -13.17
C GLN A 97 -5.97 -26.29 -13.21
N ALA A 98 -5.76 -24.97 -13.25
CA ALA A 98 -6.83 -23.99 -13.41
C ALA A 98 -7.52 -24.12 -14.78
N PRO A 99 -8.84 -23.85 -14.88
CA PRO A 99 -9.72 -23.51 -13.77
C PRO A 99 -10.07 -24.73 -12.91
N TYR A 100 -10.14 -24.54 -11.60
CA TYR A 100 -10.41 -25.62 -10.66
C TYR A 100 -11.91 -25.89 -10.54
N ALA A 101 -12.32 -27.15 -10.65
CA ALA A 101 -13.72 -27.53 -10.44
C ALA A 101 -14.20 -27.25 -9.01
N ASN A 102 -15.50 -27.13 -8.80
CA ASN A 102 -16.09 -26.74 -7.51
C ASN A 102 -15.76 -27.67 -6.33
N LEU A 103 -15.32 -28.92 -6.58
CA LEU A 103 -14.87 -29.88 -5.57
C LEU A 103 -13.38 -30.22 -5.68
N ASN A 104 -12.63 -29.54 -6.54
CA ASN A 104 -11.20 -29.77 -6.71
C ASN A 104 -10.40 -29.02 -5.64
N ASP A 105 -9.81 -29.76 -4.70
CA ASP A 105 -8.80 -29.25 -3.78
C ASP A 105 -7.46 -29.08 -4.55
N PRO A 106 -6.92 -27.86 -4.70
CA PRO A 106 -5.73 -27.60 -5.52
C PRO A 106 -4.49 -28.41 -5.10
N PHE A 107 -4.35 -28.73 -3.81
CA PHE A 107 -3.21 -29.45 -3.27
C PHE A 107 -3.43 -30.96 -3.25
N ARG A 108 -4.67 -31.43 -3.11
CA ARG A 108 -4.94 -32.88 -2.88
C ARG A 108 -5.56 -33.62 -4.06
N SER A 109 -6.17 -32.90 -5.01
CA SER A 109 -6.95 -33.53 -6.09
C SER A 109 -6.14 -33.75 -7.38
N ASN A 110 -5.01 -33.06 -7.52
CA ASN A 110 -4.30 -32.96 -8.80
C ASN A 110 -3.05 -33.84 -8.91
N GLY A 111 -2.63 -34.43 -7.78
CA GLY A 111 -1.46 -35.31 -7.70
C GLY A 111 -0.16 -34.57 -7.98
N GLY A 112 0.02 -33.39 -7.36
CA GLY A 112 1.32 -32.74 -7.23
C GLY A 112 2.10 -33.32 -6.06
N SER A 113 3.39 -33.02 -5.99
CA SER A 113 4.29 -33.48 -4.93
C SER A 113 5.35 -32.43 -4.58
N ASP A 114 5.87 -32.52 -3.36
CA ASP A 114 6.94 -31.65 -2.88
C ASP A 114 8.31 -32.33 -2.87
N ARG A 115 9.36 -31.51 -2.86
CA ARG A 115 10.75 -31.92 -2.67
C ARG A 115 11.13 -31.77 -1.20
N ILE A 116 11.94 -32.69 -0.69
CA ILE A 116 12.52 -32.60 0.66
C ILE A 116 14.03 -32.48 0.61
N ILE A 117 14.58 -31.61 1.44
CA ILE A 117 16.01 -31.33 1.55
C ILE A 117 16.46 -31.56 2.98
N THR A 118 17.46 -32.43 3.20
CA THR A 118 18.00 -32.67 4.55
C THR A 118 18.67 -31.42 5.10
N THR A 119 18.29 -31.00 6.31
CA THR A 119 18.81 -29.78 6.94
C THR A 119 20.21 -29.93 7.51
N ALA A 120 20.94 -28.82 7.55
CA ALA A 120 22.27 -28.70 8.14
C ALA A 120 22.42 -27.37 8.90
N LEU A 121 23.42 -27.26 9.78
CA LEU A 121 23.67 -26.05 10.57
C LEU A 121 24.20 -24.86 9.73
N THR A 122 24.55 -25.10 8.48
CA THR A 122 24.99 -24.09 7.50
C THR A 122 24.41 -24.48 6.14
N GLU A 123 24.13 -23.51 5.28
CA GLU A 123 23.65 -23.81 3.92
C GLU A 123 24.64 -24.69 3.16
N THR A 124 24.17 -25.86 2.74
CA THR A 124 24.90 -26.78 1.83
C THR A 124 24.09 -27.13 0.58
N ALA A 125 22.79 -26.84 0.60
CA ALA A 125 21.86 -27.03 -0.50
C ALA A 125 20.67 -26.06 -0.38
N ARG A 126 20.05 -25.72 -1.51
CA ARG A 126 18.83 -24.93 -1.57
C ARG A 126 17.98 -25.25 -2.80
N ALA A 127 16.68 -25.06 -2.68
CA ALA A 127 15.75 -25.00 -3.82
C ALA A 127 15.57 -23.53 -4.23
N VAL A 128 15.47 -23.24 -5.53
CA VAL A 128 15.36 -21.87 -6.07
C VAL A 128 14.24 -21.80 -7.10
N TRP A 129 13.32 -20.85 -6.92
CA TRP A 129 12.24 -20.52 -7.85
C TRP A 129 12.50 -19.14 -8.45
N LYS A 130 12.70 -19.07 -9.76
CA LYS A 130 12.93 -17.83 -10.52
C LYS A 130 11.67 -17.49 -11.33
N PRO A 131 10.85 -16.51 -10.92
CA PRO A 131 9.65 -16.13 -11.68
C PRO A 131 10.01 -15.39 -12.97
N VAL A 132 9.13 -15.48 -13.96
CA VAL A 132 9.07 -14.51 -15.07
C VAL A 132 7.97 -13.51 -14.76
N ILE A 133 8.36 -12.33 -14.29
CA ILE A 133 7.43 -11.27 -13.87
C ILE A 133 6.82 -10.61 -15.12
N PRO A 134 5.48 -10.54 -15.23
CA PRO A 134 4.81 -10.01 -16.42
C PRO A 134 4.84 -8.49 -16.49
N GLU A 135 4.87 -7.82 -15.34
CA GLU A 135 4.78 -6.36 -15.22
C GLU A 135 5.49 -5.88 -13.96
N ASP A 136 6.13 -4.70 -14.04
CA ASP A 136 6.73 -4.03 -12.88
C ASP A 136 5.66 -3.76 -11.83
N GLY A 137 5.91 -4.13 -10.58
CA GLY A 137 4.91 -3.89 -9.53
C GLY A 137 5.24 -4.55 -8.21
N TYR A 138 4.37 -4.28 -7.23
CA TYR A 138 4.39 -4.97 -5.96
C TYR A 138 3.61 -6.28 -6.06
N TYR A 139 4.20 -7.35 -5.53
CA TYR A 139 3.62 -8.68 -5.48
C TYR A 139 3.80 -9.23 -4.07
N HIS A 140 2.75 -9.78 -3.49
CA HIS A 140 2.91 -10.69 -2.36
C HIS A 140 3.54 -11.99 -2.84
N VAL A 141 4.48 -12.50 -2.03
CA VAL A 141 5.18 -13.76 -2.28
C VAL A 141 4.63 -14.80 -1.33
N TYR A 142 4.01 -15.84 -1.86
CA TYR A 142 3.48 -16.95 -1.08
C TYR A 142 4.27 -18.22 -1.33
N VAL A 143 4.43 -19.03 -0.29
CA VAL A 143 5.05 -20.36 -0.38
C VAL A 143 4.10 -21.44 0.10
N SER A 144 4.15 -22.59 -0.53
CA SER A 144 3.51 -23.80 -0.02
C SER A 144 4.55 -24.83 0.40
N TYR A 145 4.12 -25.74 1.28
CA TYR A 145 4.93 -26.86 1.74
C TYR A 145 4.03 -27.94 2.36
N SER A 146 4.58 -29.15 2.43
CA SER A 146 3.98 -30.25 3.19
C SER A 146 4.46 -30.21 4.64
N GLY A 147 3.53 -30.41 5.58
CA GLY A 147 3.83 -30.62 7.00
C GLY A 147 3.92 -32.10 7.37
N VAL A 148 4.46 -32.96 6.48
CA VAL A 148 4.54 -34.42 6.69
C VAL A 148 5.99 -34.85 6.87
N GLY A 149 6.30 -35.37 8.06
CA GLY A 149 7.66 -35.76 8.45
C GLY A 149 8.28 -34.75 9.41
N ASP A 150 9.58 -34.89 9.65
CA ASP A 150 10.31 -34.03 10.58
C ASP A 150 10.67 -32.72 9.85
N ARG A 151 9.90 -31.67 10.13
CA ARG A 151 10.02 -30.32 9.55
C ARG A 151 10.63 -29.36 10.57
N PRO A 152 11.52 -28.46 10.18
CA PRO A 152 12.07 -27.47 11.11
C PRO A 152 11.07 -26.34 11.37
N THR A 153 11.18 -25.73 12.55
CA THR A 153 10.43 -24.53 12.93
C THR A 153 11.03 -23.23 12.36
N ASP A 154 12.24 -23.31 11.79
CA ASP A 154 13.04 -22.19 11.30
C ASP A 154 13.46 -22.35 9.82
N ALA A 155 12.58 -22.87 8.96
CA ALA A 155 12.87 -22.99 7.53
C ALA A 155 13.18 -21.61 6.91
N LYS A 156 14.38 -21.46 6.36
CA LYS A 156 14.93 -20.18 5.91
C LYS A 156 14.64 -19.94 4.42
N TYR A 157 13.75 -18.99 4.14
CA TYR A 157 13.47 -18.47 2.80
C TYR A 157 14.25 -17.19 2.55
N ILE A 158 14.83 -17.08 1.35
CA ILE A 158 15.57 -15.91 0.86
C ILE A 158 14.83 -15.38 -0.36
N ILE A 159 14.35 -14.15 -0.29
CA ILE A 159 13.68 -13.47 -1.39
C ILE A 159 14.67 -12.48 -1.97
N ARG A 160 15.10 -12.69 -3.21
CA ARG A 160 15.90 -11.73 -3.97
C ARG A 160 14.96 -10.82 -4.76
N HIS A 161 15.10 -9.52 -4.55
CA HIS A 161 14.30 -8.49 -5.21
C HIS A 161 15.16 -7.23 -5.42
N GLY A 162 15.14 -6.63 -6.61
CA GLY A 162 15.90 -5.40 -6.89
C GLY A 162 17.40 -5.48 -6.62
N GLY A 163 17.98 -6.69 -6.69
CA GLY A 163 19.40 -6.95 -6.44
C GLY A 163 19.80 -7.15 -4.96
N ILE A 164 18.87 -7.00 -4.01
CA ILE A 164 19.06 -7.27 -2.57
C ILE A 164 18.37 -8.58 -2.16
N GLU A 165 18.68 -9.07 -0.96
CA GLU A 165 18.12 -10.31 -0.41
C GLU A 165 17.47 -10.03 0.95
N SER A 166 16.19 -10.40 1.07
CA SER A 166 15.41 -10.38 2.32
C SER A 166 15.24 -11.80 2.85
N VAL A 167 15.38 -12.00 4.16
CA VAL A 167 15.25 -13.33 4.78
C VAL A 167 13.94 -13.44 5.57
N ARG A 168 13.24 -14.57 5.43
CA ARG A 168 12.06 -14.94 6.21
C ARG A 168 12.22 -16.34 6.77
N TYR A 169 11.79 -16.55 8.01
CA TYR A 169 11.79 -17.85 8.66
C TYR A 169 10.35 -18.35 8.80
N VAL A 170 10.12 -19.61 8.42
CA VAL A 170 8.80 -20.23 8.42
C VAL A 170 8.83 -21.50 9.26
N ASN A 171 7.85 -21.64 10.15
CA ASN A 171 7.61 -22.90 10.84
C ASN A 171 6.85 -23.85 9.91
N GLN A 172 7.54 -24.86 9.37
CA GLN A 172 6.94 -25.83 8.44
C GLN A 172 6.18 -26.98 9.13
N GLU A 173 6.10 -27.02 10.46
CA GLU A 173 5.26 -27.98 11.19
C GLU A 173 3.76 -27.65 11.11
N VAL A 174 3.44 -26.38 10.87
CA VAL A 174 2.09 -25.81 10.88
C VAL A 174 1.77 -25.12 9.56
N HIS A 175 0.48 -24.84 9.29
CA HIS A 175 0.00 -24.18 8.07
C HIS A 175 0.43 -24.87 6.79
N ARG A 176 0.20 -26.18 6.76
CA ARG A 176 0.56 -27.07 5.66
C ARG A 176 -0.51 -27.12 4.58
N TYR A 177 -0.08 -27.29 3.33
CA TYR A 177 -0.96 -27.36 2.16
C TYR A 177 -1.84 -26.11 1.98
N VAL A 178 -1.26 -24.95 2.33
CA VAL A 178 -1.85 -23.64 2.09
C VAL A 178 -0.79 -22.69 1.54
N TRP A 179 -1.23 -21.57 0.96
CA TRP A 179 -0.33 -20.48 0.54
C TRP A 179 0.03 -19.60 1.74
N ASN A 180 1.27 -19.67 2.19
CA ASN A 180 1.78 -18.86 3.30
C ASN A 180 2.45 -17.59 2.77
N ASP A 181 1.97 -16.41 3.16
CA ASP A 181 2.56 -15.12 2.76
C ASP A 181 3.92 -14.88 3.44
N LEU A 182 4.92 -14.45 2.65
CA LEU A 182 6.24 -14.03 3.09
C LEU A 182 6.40 -12.49 3.11
N GLY A 183 5.40 -11.77 2.60
CA GLY A 183 5.36 -10.33 2.49
C GLY A 183 5.30 -9.85 1.04
N GLU A 184 5.20 -8.54 0.89
CA GLU A 184 5.10 -7.84 -0.38
C GLU A 184 6.45 -7.28 -0.81
N PHE A 185 6.81 -7.47 -2.09
CA PHE A 185 8.08 -7.04 -2.67
C PHE A 185 7.88 -6.45 -4.06
N TYR A 186 8.74 -5.51 -4.45
CA TYR A 186 8.69 -4.91 -5.78
C TYR A 186 9.56 -5.68 -6.77
N PHE A 187 8.96 -6.19 -7.83
CA PHE A 187 9.66 -6.89 -8.89
C PHE A 187 9.58 -6.12 -10.20
N LYS A 188 10.63 -6.22 -11.02
CA LYS A 188 10.65 -5.66 -12.38
C LYS A 188 10.71 -6.75 -13.43
N VAL A 189 10.15 -6.45 -14.60
CA VAL A 189 10.24 -7.33 -15.76
C VAL A 189 11.69 -7.52 -16.16
N GLY A 190 12.12 -8.77 -16.19
CA GLY A 190 13.46 -9.16 -16.64
C GLY A 190 14.56 -9.09 -15.59
N ASP A 191 14.24 -8.75 -14.34
CA ASP A 191 15.18 -8.89 -13.23
C ASP A 191 15.47 -10.37 -12.92
N ASP A 192 16.69 -10.67 -12.47
CA ASP A 192 17.13 -12.02 -12.04
C ASP A 192 16.77 -12.26 -10.56
N ASP A 193 15.51 -11.98 -10.25
CA ASP A 193 14.92 -12.11 -8.92
C ASP A 193 14.47 -13.56 -8.68
N PHE A 194 14.44 -13.99 -7.41
CA PHE A 194 14.11 -15.36 -7.06
C PHE A 194 13.63 -15.51 -5.61
N VAL A 195 13.00 -16.64 -5.31
CA VAL A 195 12.83 -17.14 -3.95
C VAL A 195 13.68 -18.39 -3.79
N ALA A 196 14.38 -18.53 -2.68
CA ALA A 196 15.16 -19.72 -2.37
C ALA A 196 14.81 -20.27 -0.98
N LEU A 197 14.71 -21.59 -0.86
CA LEU A 197 14.59 -22.30 0.41
C LEU A 197 15.92 -22.96 0.74
N SER A 198 16.59 -22.45 1.76
CA SER A 198 17.86 -23.00 2.26
C SER A 198 17.63 -24.26 3.10
N ASN A 199 18.59 -25.19 3.05
CA ASN A 199 18.63 -26.29 4.01
C ASN A 199 19.32 -25.91 5.35
N GLU A 200 19.73 -24.66 5.51
CA GLU A 200 20.24 -24.13 6.78
C GLU A 200 19.13 -24.09 7.84
N SER A 201 19.36 -24.70 8.98
CA SER A 201 18.43 -24.71 10.14
C SER A 201 19.18 -25.06 11.41
N ASN A 202 18.69 -24.56 12.56
CA ASN A 202 19.19 -24.96 13.87
C ASN A 202 18.80 -26.41 14.24
N GLU A 203 17.84 -26.99 13.51
CA GLU A 203 17.33 -28.35 13.68
C GLU A 203 17.92 -29.30 12.61
N ALA A 204 19.24 -29.49 12.63
CA ALA A 204 19.95 -30.29 11.63
C ALA A 204 19.50 -31.77 11.57
N ASN A 205 19.58 -32.37 10.37
CA ASN A 205 19.12 -33.73 10.03
C ASN A 205 17.60 -33.93 10.06
N THR A 206 16.81 -32.86 10.18
CA THR A 206 15.40 -32.83 9.77
C THR A 206 15.32 -32.62 8.25
N THR A 207 14.16 -32.24 7.74
CA THR A 207 13.96 -31.95 6.31
C THR A 207 13.09 -30.71 6.11
N VAL A 208 13.55 -29.78 5.28
CA VAL A 208 12.66 -28.73 4.73
C VAL A 208 11.87 -29.27 3.55
N SER A 209 10.65 -28.79 3.36
CA SER A 209 9.76 -29.08 2.23
C SER A 209 9.73 -27.89 1.25
N ALA A 210 10.02 -28.17 -0.01
CA ALA A 210 10.01 -27.25 -1.14
C ALA A 210 8.93 -27.69 -2.14
N ASP A 211 7.87 -26.90 -2.27
CA ASP A 211 6.75 -27.14 -3.19
C ASP A 211 6.68 -26.00 -4.23
N ALA A 212 5.62 -25.19 -4.20
CA ALA A 212 5.41 -24.08 -5.13
C ALA A 212 5.61 -22.71 -4.47
N VAL A 213 5.97 -21.74 -5.30
CA VAL A 213 6.03 -20.31 -4.94
C VAL A 213 5.10 -19.54 -5.86
N ARG A 214 4.27 -18.69 -5.26
CA ARG A 214 3.31 -17.82 -5.94
C ARG A 214 3.70 -16.35 -5.73
N PHE A 215 3.64 -15.56 -6.80
CA PHE A 215 3.84 -14.12 -6.81
C PHE A 215 2.54 -13.50 -7.31
N GLY A 216 1.88 -12.66 -6.52
CA GLY A 216 0.67 -11.96 -6.95
C GLY A 216 -0.66 -12.61 -6.55
N GLY A 217 -1.70 -11.77 -6.49
CA GLY A 217 -3.08 -12.14 -6.15
C GLY A 217 -3.86 -12.78 -7.30
N GLY A 218 -3.65 -12.30 -8.53
CA GLY A 218 -4.22 -12.90 -9.74
C GLY A 218 -5.72 -12.74 -9.92
N MET A 219 -6.23 -13.36 -10.99
CA MET A 219 -7.66 -13.44 -11.31
C MET A 219 -8.30 -14.70 -10.71
N GLY A 220 -9.61 -14.63 -10.44
CA GLY A 220 -10.41 -15.77 -9.99
C GLY A 220 -10.41 -16.93 -10.99
N ASP A 221 -9.98 -18.10 -10.54
CA ASP A 221 -9.77 -19.30 -11.35
C ASP A 221 -10.49 -20.54 -10.79
N ILE A 222 -11.37 -20.36 -9.81
CA ILE A 222 -12.25 -21.39 -9.27
C ILE A 222 -13.60 -21.35 -9.98
N LEU A 223 -14.08 -22.49 -10.47
CA LEU A 223 -15.44 -22.58 -11.01
C LEU A 223 -16.48 -22.35 -9.91
N GLY A 224 -17.55 -21.66 -10.28
CA GLY A 224 -18.73 -21.45 -9.45
C GLY A 224 -19.30 -22.76 -8.88
N ASN A 225 -19.97 -22.64 -7.73
CA ASN A 225 -20.63 -23.78 -7.09
C ASN A 225 -21.93 -24.18 -7.84
N TYR A 226 -22.62 -23.22 -8.42
CA TYR A 226 -23.84 -23.38 -9.19
C TYR A 226 -23.61 -23.28 -10.70
N HIS A 227 -22.54 -22.59 -11.13
CA HIS A 227 -22.20 -22.42 -12.54
C HIS A 227 -20.78 -22.89 -12.86
N SER A 228 -20.61 -23.60 -13.97
CA SER A 228 -19.30 -24.05 -14.45
C SER A 228 -18.51 -22.95 -15.18
N VAL A 229 -18.48 -21.74 -14.61
CA VAL A 229 -17.70 -20.60 -15.09
C VAL A 229 -16.96 -19.95 -13.92
N VAL A 230 -15.82 -19.32 -14.20
CA VAL A 230 -15.10 -18.48 -13.23
C VAL A 230 -15.76 -17.11 -13.11
N SER A 231 -15.39 -16.34 -12.09
CA SER A 231 -15.92 -14.98 -11.87
C SER A 231 -15.49 -13.98 -12.93
N THR A 232 -14.31 -14.17 -13.53
CA THR A 232 -13.62 -13.20 -14.42
C THR A 232 -13.14 -11.92 -13.73
N HIS A 233 -13.20 -11.87 -12.40
CA HIS A 233 -12.77 -10.74 -11.59
C HIS A 233 -11.47 -11.04 -10.83
N PRO A 234 -10.75 -10.02 -10.33
CA PRO A 234 -9.59 -10.21 -9.47
C PRO A 234 -9.93 -11.07 -8.26
N ARG A 235 -9.04 -11.99 -7.86
CA ARG A 235 -9.30 -12.94 -6.78
C ARG A 235 -9.59 -12.25 -5.45
N TRP A 236 -8.94 -11.11 -5.20
CA TRP A 236 -9.17 -10.31 -3.98
C TRP A 236 -10.57 -9.71 -3.92
N GLU A 237 -11.24 -9.54 -5.07
CA GLU A 237 -12.64 -9.10 -5.15
C GLU A 237 -13.64 -10.26 -4.99
N GLU A 238 -13.20 -11.52 -5.07
CA GLU A 238 -14.08 -12.67 -4.89
C GLU A 238 -14.52 -12.87 -3.44
N GLY A 239 -15.64 -13.57 -3.27
CA GLY A 239 -16.07 -14.08 -1.98
C GLY A 239 -15.08 -15.08 -1.38
N ALA A 240 -15.29 -15.43 -0.11
CA ALA A 240 -14.42 -16.33 0.63
C ALA A 240 -14.45 -17.76 0.10
N ARG A 241 -15.60 -18.24 -0.39
CA ARG A 241 -15.74 -19.64 -0.85
C ARG A 241 -14.74 -20.04 -1.96
N PRO A 242 -14.62 -19.32 -3.10
CA PRO A 242 -13.59 -19.65 -4.08
C PRO A 242 -12.18 -19.45 -3.50
N TYR A 243 -11.95 -18.37 -2.75
CA TYR A 243 -10.62 -18.10 -2.20
C TYR A 243 -10.12 -19.20 -1.25
N VAL A 244 -10.90 -19.63 -0.26
CA VAL A 244 -10.42 -20.62 0.71
C VAL A 244 -10.24 -22.01 0.06
N GLN A 245 -10.93 -22.29 -1.05
CA GLN A 245 -10.64 -23.45 -1.89
C GLN A 245 -9.28 -23.31 -2.55
N PHE A 246 -9.00 -22.17 -3.20
CA PHE A 246 -7.69 -21.87 -3.79
C PHE A 246 -6.56 -21.91 -2.76
N GLN A 247 -6.85 -21.42 -1.54
CA GLN A 247 -5.96 -21.40 -0.39
C GLN A 247 -5.61 -22.81 0.12
N GLY A 248 -6.33 -23.86 -0.29
CA GLY A 248 -6.03 -25.26 0.05
C GLY A 248 -6.88 -25.88 1.14
N ALA A 249 -7.97 -25.22 1.54
CA ALA A 249 -8.93 -25.79 2.46
C ALA A 249 -9.59 -27.04 1.86
N ILE A 250 -9.97 -27.99 2.71
CA ILE A 250 -10.69 -29.20 2.28
C ILE A 250 -12.16 -28.90 1.96
N SER A 251 -12.80 -29.77 1.17
CA SER A 251 -14.18 -29.54 0.70
C SER A 251 -15.22 -29.28 1.78
N SER A 252 -15.12 -29.90 2.96
CA SER A 252 -16.03 -29.62 4.09
C SER A 252 -15.98 -28.18 4.60
N VAL A 253 -14.94 -27.42 4.27
CA VAL A 253 -14.78 -25.99 4.60
C VAL A 253 -15.50 -25.12 3.57
N TYR A 254 -15.23 -25.31 2.26
CA TYR A 254 -15.73 -24.39 1.23
C TYR A 254 -17.11 -24.75 0.64
N THR A 255 -17.62 -25.98 0.83
CA THR A 255 -18.93 -26.37 0.25
C THR A 255 -20.15 -25.91 1.06
N VAL A 256 -19.97 -25.02 2.06
CA VAL A 256 -21.08 -24.52 2.91
C VAL A 256 -21.58 -23.13 2.53
N GLY A 257 -21.14 -22.61 1.38
CA GLY A 257 -21.43 -21.25 0.93
C GLY A 257 -20.46 -20.22 1.54
N ASP A 258 -20.52 -19.01 1.00
CA ASP A 258 -19.57 -17.92 1.27
C ASP A 258 -19.46 -17.56 2.77
N VAL A 259 -20.59 -17.35 3.44
CA VAL A 259 -20.68 -17.01 4.87
C VAL A 259 -20.03 -18.07 5.76
N GLY A 260 -20.42 -19.33 5.59
CA GLY A 260 -19.92 -20.43 6.43
C GLY A 260 -18.48 -20.79 6.13
N ALA A 261 -18.01 -20.58 4.88
CA ALA A 261 -16.64 -20.90 4.48
C ALA A 261 -15.62 -20.05 5.24
N ARG A 262 -15.92 -18.78 5.53
CA ARG A 262 -15.05 -17.87 6.30
C ARG A 262 -14.68 -18.41 7.67
N SER A 263 -15.70 -18.63 8.51
CA SER A 263 -15.50 -19.07 9.89
C SER A 263 -14.97 -20.50 9.96
N LYS A 264 -15.43 -21.39 9.08
CA LYS A 264 -14.88 -22.74 9.00
C LYS A 264 -13.42 -22.77 8.55
N PHE A 265 -13.01 -21.87 7.68
CA PHE A 265 -11.60 -21.76 7.29
C PHE A 265 -10.74 -21.31 8.47
N ALA A 266 -11.17 -20.29 9.20
CA ALA A 266 -10.48 -19.85 10.41
C ALA A 266 -10.35 -20.98 11.46
N ALA A 267 -11.42 -21.76 11.67
CA ALA A 267 -11.36 -22.92 12.57
C ALA A 267 -10.47 -24.05 12.04
N TRP A 268 -10.50 -24.32 10.73
CA TRP A 268 -9.72 -25.38 10.09
C TRP A 268 -8.22 -25.07 10.05
N GLU A 269 -7.86 -23.80 9.88
CA GLU A 269 -6.47 -23.34 9.81
C GLU A 269 -5.86 -23.10 11.21
N HIS A 270 -6.67 -23.05 12.26
CA HIS A 270 -6.19 -22.85 13.62
C HIS A 270 -5.35 -24.02 14.13
N TYR A 271 -4.18 -23.71 14.70
CA TYR A 271 -3.37 -24.66 15.45
C TYR A 271 -3.41 -24.35 16.94
N SER A 272 -3.50 -25.39 17.78
CA SER A 272 -3.63 -25.26 19.24
C SER A 272 -2.46 -24.55 19.96
N VAL A 273 -1.34 -24.31 19.25
CA VAL A 273 -0.20 -23.55 19.78
C VAL A 273 -0.39 -22.04 19.60
N GLU A 274 -1.40 -21.64 18.82
CA GLU A 274 -1.70 -20.27 18.50
C GLU A 274 -2.71 -19.67 19.47
N ASP A 275 -2.68 -18.36 19.54
CA ASP A 275 -3.54 -17.58 20.39
C ASP A 275 -4.34 -16.62 19.51
N SER A 276 -5.41 -17.16 18.92
CA SER A 276 -6.10 -16.56 17.79
C SER A 276 -7.36 -15.81 18.21
N VAL A 277 -7.73 -14.80 17.42
CA VAL A 277 -9.07 -14.18 17.43
C VAL A 277 -9.58 -14.08 16.00
N TYR A 278 -10.90 -14.12 15.82
CA TYR A 278 -11.56 -13.95 14.52
C TYR A 278 -12.33 -12.62 14.48
N VAL A 279 -11.96 -11.73 13.57
CA VAL A 279 -12.63 -10.43 13.38
C VAL A 279 -13.25 -10.38 11.99
N SER A 280 -14.58 -10.25 11.93
CA SER A 280 -15.33 -10.05 10.68
C SER A 280 -15.65 -8.58 10.52
N TRP A 281 -15.29 -7.97 9.40
CA TRP A 281 -15.56 -6.55 9.12
C TRP A 281 -16.63 -6.42 8.04
N HIS A 282 -17.70 -5.72 8.38
CA HIS A 282 -18.84 -5.40 7.52
C HIS A 282 -19.16 -3.91 7.59
N SER A 283 -19.99 -3.44 6.66
CA SER A 283 -20.69 -2.17 6.77
C SER A 283 -22.19 -2.41 6.64
N ASN A 284 -23.00 -1.54 7.25
CA ASN A 284 -24.42 -1.80 7.43
C ASN A 284 -25.27 -1.16 6.32
N ALA A 285 -26.51 -1.63 6.19
CA ALA A 285 -27.56 -0.94 5.45
C ALA A 285 -28.95 -1.26 6.02
N PHE A 286 -29.86 -0.30 5.96
CA PHE A 286 -31.23 -0.48 6.45
C PHE A 286 -32.27 0.25 5.60
N ASN A 287 -32.30 1.58 5.67
CA ASN A 287 -33.34 2.42 5.06
C ASN A 287 -32.82 3.76 4.54
N GLY A 288 -31.49 3.90 4.42
CA GLY A 288 -30.79 5.13 4.04
C GLY A 288 -30.75 6.24 5.09
N SER A 289 -31.42 6.09 6.24
CA SER A 289 -31.41 7.09 7.33
C SER A 289 -30.71 6.61 8.59
N ALA A 290 -30.49 5.30 8.75
CA ALA A 290 -29.74 4.76 9.87
C ALA A 290 -28.25 5.15 9.74
N ARG A 291 -27.60 5.39 10.88
CA ARG A 291 -26.20 5.81 10.98
C ARG A 291 -25.51 5.16 12.18
N GLY A 292 -24.18 5.13 12.16
CA GLY A 292 -23.32 4.75 13.27
C GLY A 292 -22.82 3.31 13.24
N THR A 293 -22.20 2.89 14.33
CA THR A 293 -21.46 1.62 14.40
C THR A 293 -22.03 0.67 15.45
N SER A 294 -22.10 -0.63 15.13
CA SER A 294 -22.37 -1.71 16.09
C SER A 294 -21.42 -2.87 15.90
N SER A 295 -21.33 -3.74 16.89
CA SER A 295 -20.63 -5.01 16.80
C SER A 295 -21.51 -6.15 17.29
N TYR A 296 -21.20 -7.37 16.86
CA TYR A 296 -21.98 -8.57 17.16
C TYR A 296 -21.08 -9.71 17.63
N ILE A 297 -21.58 -10.42 18.63
CA ILE A 297 -21.16 -11.78 19.00
C ILE A 297 -22.30 -12.75 18.71
N TYR A 298 -22.04 -14.05 18.80
CA TYR A 298 -23.08 -15.04 18.52
C TYR A 298 -24.10 -15.19 19.66
N SER A 299 -25.37 -15.26 19.28
CA SER A 299 -26.42 -15.90 20.07
C SER A 299 -27.51 -16.46 19.16
N SER A 300 -28.39 -17.30 19.68
CA SER A 300 -29.56 -17.78 18.93
C SER A 300 -30.63 -16.70 18.69
N ASN A 301 -30.44 -15.47 19.19
CA ASN A 301 -31.43 -14.40 19.11
C ASN A 301 -31.46 -13.77 17.71
N PRO A 302 -32.62 -13.26 17.27
CA PRO A 302 -32.68 -12.40 16.10
C PRO A 302 -31.89 -11.12 16.29
N PRO A 303 -31.49 -10.44 15.19
CA PRO A 303 -30.78 -9.16 15.24
C PRO A 303 -31.72 -8.00 15.63
N ASP A 304 -32.46 -8.16 16.74
CA ASP A 304 -33.46 -7.21 17.24
C ASP A 304 -32.96 -6.36 18.42
N GLY A 305 -31.71 -6.58 18.84
CA GLY A 305 -31.07 -5.89 19.96
C GLY A 305 -31.07 -6.68 21.27
N THR A 306 -31.66 -7.88 21.32
CA THR A 306 -31.54 -8.78 22.47
C THR A 306 -30.08 -9.23 22.63
N TYR A 307 -29.45 -8.88 23.75
CA TYR A 307 -28.06 -9.24 24.04
C TYR A 307 -27.98 -10.49 24.93
N ASP A 308 -27.28 -11.50 24.46
CA ASP A 308 -26.95 -12.73 25.16
C ASP A 308 -25.54 -13.16 24.74
N ASP A 309 -24.60 -13.18 25.67
CA ASP A 309 -23.22 -13.60 25.44
C ASP A 309 -22.95 -15.04 25.87
N THR A 310 -23.93 -15.72 26.47
CA THR A 310 -23.75 -17.06 27.05
C THR A 310 -23.54 -18.16 26.00
N GLN A 311 -23.89 -17.86 24.75
CA GLN A 311 -23.76 -18.76 23.60
C GLN A 311 -22.53 -18.46 22.72
N ALA A 312 -21.85 -17.33 22.95
CA ALA A 312 -20.66 -16.97 22.18
C ALA A 312 -19.45 -17.81 22.63
N VAL A 313 -18.44 -17.94 21.76
CA VAL A 313 -17.16 -18.54 22.15
C VAL A 313 -16.54 -17.72 23.29
N ALA A 314 -16.00 -18.39 24.30
CA ALA A 314 -15.41 -17.72 25.47
C ALA A 314 -14.38 -16.66 25.04
N GLY A 315 -14.43 -15.47 25.65
CA GLY A 315 -13.58 -14.33 25.27
C GLY A 315 -14.22 -13.38 24.25
N SER A 316 -15.23 -13.82 23.49
CA SER A 316 -15.87 -12.99 22.43
C SER A 316 -16.48 -11.71 22.98
N ALA A 317 -17.14 -11.76 24.13
CA ALA A 317 -17.76 -10.58 24.75
C ALA A 317 -16.73 -9.53 25.20
N GLN A 318 -15.58 -9.98 25.72
CA GLN A 318 -14.46 -9.08 26.07
C GLN A 318 -13.82 -8.48 24.81
N LEU A 319 -13.54 -9.32 23.79
CA LEU A 319 -13.00 -8.87 22.51
C LEU A 319 -13.91 -7.81 21.87
N GLN A 320 -15.21 -8.09 21.80
CA GLN A 320 -16.22 -7.15 21.32
C GLN A 320 -16.22 -5.84 22.11
N ASN A 321 -16.07 -5.92 23.44
CA ASN A 321 -16.01 -4.73 24.27
C ASN A 321 -14.84 -3.83 23.92
N PHE A 322 -13.63 -4.37 23.85
CA PHE A 322 -12.44 -3.56 23.54
C PHE A 322 -12.50 -2.96 22.14
N ILE A 323 -12.89 -3.75 21.13
CA ILE A 323 -12.99 -3.25 19.74
C ILE A 323 -14.10 -2.19 19.62
N GLN A 324 -15.30 -2.43 20.13
CA GLN A 324 -16.40 -1.45 20.05
C GLN A 324 -16.03 -0.15 20.76
N SER A 325 -15.51 -0.23 21.99
CA SER A 325 -15.18 0.95 22.77
C SER A 325 -14.09 1.78 22.12
N GLU A 326 -13.07 1.15 21.53
CA GLU A 326 -11.99 1.85 20.85
C GLU A 326 -12.49 2.58 19.59
N ILE A 327 -13.22 1.88 18.72
CA ILE A 327 -13.79 2.48 17.51
C ILE A 327 -14.64 3.70 17.83
N ILE A 328 -15.54 3.57 18.82
CA ILE A 328 -16.46 4.65 19.17
C ILE A 328 -15.72 5.84 19.78
N ASN A 329 -14.72 5.59 20.64
CA ASN A 329 -13.89 6.64 21.21
C ASN A 329 -13.22 7.46 20.10
N ASP A 330 -12.53 6.78 19.19
CA ASP A 330 -11.72 7.44 18.16
C ASP A 330 -12.59 8.24 17.20
N ILE A 331 -13.68 7.65 16.71
CA ILE A 331 -14.59 8.35 15.79
C ILE A 331 -15.21 9.57 16.49
N GLN A 332 -15.66 9.45 17.75
CA GLN A 332 -16.30 10.57 18.44
C GLN A 332 -15.32 11.70 18.79
N GLN A 333 -14.04 11.39 18.98
CA GLN A 333 -13.04 12.40 19.33
C GLN A 333 -12.41 13.06 18.10
N ALA A 334 -12.17 12.30 17.03
CA ALA A 334 -11.37 12.76 15.89
C ALA A 334 -12.16 12.95 14.58
N TRP A 335 -13.40 12.43 14.48
CA TRP A 335 -14.16 12.49 13.23
C TRP A 335 -15.53 13.18 13.39
N ASP A 336 -16.43 12.61 14.19
CA ASP A 336 -17.79 13.09 14.40
C ASP A 336 -18.22 12.85 15.85
N ALA A 337 -18.19 13.91 16.67
CA ALA A 337 -18.61 13.86 18.08
C ALA A 337 -20.08 13.43 18.29
N SER A 338 -20.89 13.43 17.24
CA SER A 338 -22.27 12.94 17.25
C SER A 338 -22.44 11.52 16.71
N TRP A 339 -21.34 10.84 16.38
CA TRP A 339 -21.37 9.48 15.83
C TRP A 339 -22.12 8.53 16.76
N GLN A 340 -23.07 7.78 16.19
CA GLN A 340 -23.96 6.95 16.97
C GLN A 340 -23.28 5.63 17.34
N ASP A 341 -23.04 5.43 18.64
CA ASP A 341 -22.80 4.09 19.17
C ASP A 341 -24.11 3.31 19.19
N ARG A 342 -24.24 2.36 18.26
CA ARG A 342 -25.41 1.48 18.16
C ARG A 342 -25.32 0.25 19.08
N GLY A 343 -24.25 0.19 19.87
CA GLY A 343 -24.01 -0.75 20.94
C GLY A 343 -23.44 -2.09 20.49
N LYS A 344 -22.99 -2.83 21.51
CA LYS A 344 -22.66 -4.25 21.45
C LYS A 344 -23.93 -5.08 21.36
N ARG A 345 -23.99 -6.00 20.40
CA ARG A 345 -25.16 -6.82 20.09
C ARG A 345 -24.79 -8.30 20.06
N SER A 346 -25.81 -9.15 20.05
CA SER A 346 -25.65 -10.58 19.77
C SER A 346 -26.71 -11.01 18.77
N ALA A 347 -26.39 -11.90 17.83
CA ALA A 347 -27.34 -12.40 16.84
C ALA A 347 -26.92 -13.74 16.22
N TYR A 348 -27.84 -14.39 15.50
CA TYR A 348 -27.63 -15.70 14.85
C TYR A 348 -26.75 -15.66 13.58
N PHE A 349 -25.76 -14.79 13.48
CA PHE A 349 -24.92 -14.66 12.28
C PHE A 349 -23.99 -15.85 12.07
N GLY A 350 -23.91 -16.33 10.83
CA GLY A 350 -23.14 -17.52 10.45
C GLY A 350 -21.63 -17.31 10.50
N GLU A 351 -21.20 -16.07 10.27
CA GLU A 351 -19.81 -15.60 10.31
C GLU A 351 -19.15 -15.80 11.68
N ILE A 352 -19.93 -15.76 12.75
CA ILE A 352 -19.44 -15.85 14.15
C ILE A 352 -20.07 -17.01 14.91
N ASN A 353 -20.75 -17.92 14.21
CA ASN A 353 -21.46 -19.03 14.83
C ASN A 353 -20.48 -20.11 15.34
N PRO A 354 -20.53 -20.50 16.63
CA PRO A 354 -19.72 -21.58 17.20
C PRO A 354 -19.90 -22.94 16.53
N ALA A 355 -21.00 -23.17 15.82
CA ALA A 355 -21.18 -24.38 15.01
C ALA A 355 -20.26 -24.43 13.78
N ASN A 356 -19.72 -23.29 13.35
CA ASN A 356 -18.72 -23.18 12.29
C ASN A 356 -17.30 -22.97 12.84
N ASN A 357 -17.16 -22.19 13.91
CA ASN A 357 -15.88 -21.91 14.56
C ASN A 357 -16.04 -21.78 16.08
N ASN A 358 -15.63 -22.81 16.81
CA ASN A 358 -15.56 -22.81 18.28
C ASN A 358 -14.12 -22.78 18.80
N GLU A 359 -13.13 -22.58 17.93
CA GLU A 359 -11.71 -22.66 18.27
C GLU A 359 -11.17 -21.36 18.89
N MET A 360 -11.79 -20.22 18.57
CA MET A 360 -11.30 -18.90 18.98
C MET A 360 -12.43 -17.88 19.26
N PRO A 361 -12.19 -16.88 20.12
CA PRO A 361 -13.08 -15.73 20.26
C PRO A 361 -13.38 -15.06 18.91
N SER A 362 -14.61 -14.59 18.73
CA SER A 362 -15.05 -14.01 17.45
C SER A 362 -15.90 -12.76 17.65
N VAL A 363 -15.68 -11.74 16.80
CA VAL A 363 -16.54 -10.55 16.74
C VAL A 363 -16.81 -10.17 15.29
N LEU A 364 -18.03 -9.70 15.02
CA LEU A 364 -18.40 -9.05 13.76
C LEU A 364 -18.60 -7.56 14.00
N ILE A 365 -18.03 -6.72 13.13
CA ILE A 365 -18.15 -5.26 13.17
C ILE A 365 -19.08 -4.85 12.03
N GLU A 366 -20.09 -4.06 12.34
CA GLU A 366 -20.93 -3.33 11.37
C GLU A 366 -20.49 -1.87 11.38
N MET A 367 -19.55 -1.52 10.50
CA MET A 367 -18.90 -0.23 10.40
C MET A 367 -19.70 0.72 9.51
N ALA A 368 -20.36 1.70 10.13
CA ALA A 368 -21.17 2.72 9.46
C ALA A 368 -22.31 2.13 8.58
N PHE A 369 -23.13 2.99 7.98
CA PHE A 369 -24.19 2.61 7.05
C PHE A 369 -23.87 3.07 5.62
N HIS A 370 -23.54 2.14 4.72
CA HIS A 370 -23.18 2.47 3.33
C HIS A 370 -24.39 2.99 2.53
N ASP A 371 -25.61 2.74 2.99
CA ASP A 371 -26.84 3.30 2.40
C ASP A 371 -27.20 4.70 2.89
N ASN A 372 -26.51 5.21 3.91
CA ASN A 372 -26.64 6.58 4.38
C ASN A 372 -25.51 7.46 3.81
N ALA A 373 -25.85 8.66 3.33
CA ALA A 373 -24.89 9.52 2.64
C ALA A 373 -23.71 10.00 3.52
N ASP A 374 -23.96 10.37 4.78
CA ASP A 374 -22.90 10.87 5.67
C ASP A 374 -21.93 9.75 6.07
N ASP A 375 -22.47 8.59 6.44
CA ASP A 375 -21.69 7.40 6.77
C ASP A 375 -20.94 6.86 5.55
N ALA A 376 -21.55 6.88 4.36
CA ALA A 376 -20.88 6.52 3.12
C ALA A 376 -19.75 7.50 2.77
N ASN A 377 -19.90 8.80 3.02
CA ASN A 377 -18.82 9.77 2.87
C ASN A 377 -17.65 9.46 3.82
N ALA A 378 -17.93 9.07 5.07
CA ALA A 378 -16.89 8.59 5.97
C ALA A 378 -16.21 7.32 5.44
N LEU A 379 -16.99 6.35 4.95
CA LEU A 379 -16.44 5.13 4.33
C LEU A 379 -15.66 5.41 3.05
N ARG A 380 -15.83 6.55 2.38
CA ARG A 380 -15.03 6.96 1.20
C ARG A 380 -13.71 7.62 1.59
N ASP A 381 -13.60 8.17 2.80
CA ASP A 381 -12.42 8.92 3.21
C ASP A 381 -11.27 8.00 3.69
N PRO A 382 -10.07 8.08 3.08
CA PRO A 382 -8.89 7.33 3.53
C PRO A 382 -8.53 7.55 5.00
N LYS A 383 -8.68 8.77 5.53
CA LYS A 383 -8.35 9.12 6.91
C LYS A 383 -9.30 8.46 7.90
N PHE A 384 -10.59 8.39 7.56
CA PHE A 384 -11.56 7.64 8.36
C PHE A 384 -11.22 6.14 8.35
N ARG A 385 -10.94 5.54 7.20
CA ARG A 385 -10.55 4.12 7.12
C ARG A 385 -9.27 3.82 7.91
N LYS A 386 -8.24 4.67 7.82
CA LYS A 386 -7.00 4.56 8.61
C LYS A 386 -7.28 4.61 10.11
N MET A 387 -8.09 5.57 10.57
CA MET A 387 -8.48 5.72 11.97
C MET A 387 -9.23 4.50 12.49
N VAL A 388 -10.21 4.00 11.73
CA VAL A 388 -10.98 2.82 12.12
C VAL A 388 -10.11 1.56 12.13
N ALA A 389 -9.24 1.38 11.13
CA ALA A 389 -8.30 0.25 11.13
C ALA A 389 -7.37 0.26 12.35
N ARG A 390 -6.85 1.44 12.71
CA ARG A 390 -6.04 1.63 13.92
C ARG A 390 -6.81 1.28 15.19
N SER A 391 -8.03 1.77 15.35
CA SER A 391 -8.86 1.46 16.53
C SER A 391 -9.24 -0.01 16.64
N VAL A 392 -9.47 -0.72 15.53
CA VAL A 392 -9.66 -2.18 15.55
C VAL A 392 -8.39 -2.89 16.04
N TYR A 393 -7.23 -2.52 15.51
CA TYR A 393 -5.93 -3.03 15.97
C TYR A 393 -5.71 -2.76 17.47
N GLN A 394 -5.89 -1.52 17.92
CA GLN A 394 -5.71 -1.13 19.33
C GLN A 394 -6.68 -1.89 20.24
N GLY A 395 -7.94 -2.09 19.81
CA GLY A 395 -8.91 -2.91 20.51
C GLY A 395 -8.47 -4.37 20.68
N ILE A 396 -7.86 -4.97 19.65
CA ILE A 396 -7.29 -6.32 19.73
C ILE A 396 -6.12 -6.37 20.72
N VAL A 397 -5.18 -5.42 20.67
CA VAL A 397 -4.06 -5.35 21.62
C VAL A 397 -4.55 -5.19 23.05
N LYS A 398 -5.52 -4.30 23.29
CA LYS A 398 -6.12 -4.06 24.60
C LYS A 398 -6.83 -5.31 25.13
N TYR A 399 -7.49 -6.09 24.26
CA TYR A 399 -8.07 -7.38 24.62
C TYR A 399 -7.03 -8.37 25.12
N PHE A 400 -5.95 -8.61 24.37
CA PHE A 400 -4.90 -9.53 24.79
C PHE A 400 -4.20 -9.05 26.07
N ALA A 401 -3.91 -7.75 26.16
CA ALA A 401 -3.29 -7.17 27.34
C ALA A 401 -4.13 -7.33 28.61
N ASP A 402 -5.45 -7.09 28.52
CA ASP A 402 -6.37 -7.29 29.65
C ASP A 402 -6.48 -8.77 30.04
N ARG A 403 -6.68 -9.65 29.06
CA ARG A 403 -6.83 -11.09 29.29
C ARG A 403 -5.61 -11.71 29.99
N ASP A 404 -4.42 -11.26 29.59
CA ASP A 404 -3.15 -11.82 30.05
C ASP A 404 -2.49 -11.00 31.17
N ASN A 405 -3.14 -9.92 31.61
CA ASN A 405 -2.63 -8.99 32.61
C ASN A 405 -1.24 -8.44 32.22
N LEU A 406 -1.13 -7.98 30.97
CA LEU A 406 0.03 -7.33 30.39
C LEU A 406 -0.18 -5.81 30.29
N THR A 407 0.91 -5.08 30.16
CA THR A 407 0.86 -3.65 29.82
C THR A 407 0.55 -3.48 28.34
N VAL A 408 -0.42 -2.62 28.03
CA VAL A 408 -0.72 -2.22 26.65
C VAL A 408 0.47 -1.45 26.09
N ASN A 409 0.94 -1.86 24.91
CA ASN A 409 1.90 -1.11 24.11
C ASN A 409 1.35 -1.03 22.68
N LEU A 410 1.06 0.17 22.23
CA LEU A 410 0.54 0.44 20.89
C LEU A 410 1.68 0.84 19.96
N LEU A 411 1.55 0.53 18.66
CA LEU A 411 2.49 1.00 17.63
C LEU A 411 2.63 2.51 17.70
N PRO A 412 3.82 3.10 17.48
CA PRO A 412 3.93 4.53 17.26
C PRO A 412 3.24 4.97 15.96
N GLU A 413 2.89 6.25 15.88
CA GLU A 413 2.53 6.89 14.60
C GLU A 413 3.80 7.07 13.72
N GLU A 414 3.62 7.52 12.47
CA GLU A 414 4.74 7.82 11.57
C GLU A 414 5.63 8.96 12.08
N ILE A 415 6.91 8.96 11.67
CA ILE A 415 7.79 10.12 11.86
C ILE A 415 7.30 11.29 10.99
N THR A 416 7.70 12.50 11.33
CA THR A 416 7.40 13.71 10.53
C THR A 416 8.69 14.47 10.21
N HIS A 417 8.61 15.50 9.35
CA HIS A 417 9.72 16.39 9.06
C HIS A 417 10.96 15.66 8.52
N PHE A 418 10.75 14.70 7.61
CA PHE A 418 11.84 13.88 7.11
C PHE A 418 12.75 14.68 6.17
N SER A 419 14.06 14.44 6.26
CA SER A 419 15.05 15.05 5.38
C SER A 419 16.18 14.09 5.05
N VAL A 420 16.65 14.17 3.80
CA VAL A 420 17.78 13.38 3.28
C VAL A 420 18.72 14.31 2.52
N GLN A 421 19.94 14.48 3.05
CA GLN A 421 20.89 15.47 2.56
C GLN A 421 22.31 14.91 2.44
N SER A 422 22.98 15.15 1.32
CA SER A 422 24.40 14.85 1.14
C SER A 422 25.23 16.14 1.18
N SER A 423 25.67 16.52 2.39
CA SER A 423 26.45 17.74 2.63
C SER A 423 27.93 17.62 2.24
N GLN A 424 28.47 16.40 2.25
CA GLN A 424 29.86 16.12 1.91
C GLN A 424 30.03 14.81 1.13
N ALA A 425 31.17 14.69 0.44
CA ALA A 425 31.46 13.52 -0.40
C ALA A 425 31.46 12.22 0.43
N GLY A 426 30.79 11.20 -0.09
CA GLY A 426 30.68 9.88 0.51
C GLY A 426 29.84 9.80 1.78
N GLN A 427 29.03 10.83 2.09
CA GLN A 427 28.14 10.84 3.24
C GLN A 427 26.73 11.31 2.91
N ILE A 428 25.76 10.76 3.62
CA ILE A 428 24.35 11.18 3.61
C ILE A 428 23.90 11.31 5.07
N HIS A 429 23.30 12.45 5.38
CA HIS A 429 22.65 12.75 6.64
C HIS A 429 21.13 12.63 6.48
N LEU A 430 20.50 11.90 7.39
CA LEU A 430 19.06 11.77 7.50
C LEU A 430 18.63 12.36 8.84
N ALA A 431 17.53 13.11 8.87
CA ALA A 431 16.94 13.61 10.12
C ALA A 431 15.42 13.65 10.05
N TRP A 432 14.77 13.51 11.21
CA TRP A 432 13.31 13.50 11.36
C TRP A 432 12.89 13.98 12.75
N HIS A 433 11.59 14.23 12.93
CA HIS A 433 10.98 14.44 14.23
C HIS A 433 10.29 13.16 14.74
N ALA A 434 10.23 13.03 16.07
CA ALA A 434 9.53 11.92 16.70
C ALA A 434 8.03 11.96 16.33
N PRO A 435 7.36 10.78 16.26
CA PRO A 435 5.93 10.73 16.05
C PRO A 435 5.16 11.52 17.10
N ILE A 436 4.04 12.08 16.67
CA ILE A 436 3.09 12.68 17.60
C ILE A 436 2.46 11.57 18.47
N THR A 437 2.27 11.89 19.74
CA THR A 437 1.48 11.08 20.68
C THR A 437 0.31 11.92 21.16
N ASP A 438 -0.79 11.28 21.54
CA ASP A 438 -1.90 11.98 22.15
C ASP A 438 -2.11 11.58 23.62
N GLY A 439 -2.82 12.44 24.35
CA GLY A 439 -3.32 12.10 25.70
C GLY A 439 -4.72 11.49 25.67
N SER A 440 -5.35 11.45 24.49
CA SER A 440 -6.72 10.97 24.26
C SER A 440 -6.80 9.48 23.91
N GLY A 441 -5.67 8.81 23.67
CA GLY A 441 -5.60 7.38 23.39
C GLY A 441 -6.09 7.00 21.99
N ILE A 442 -6.18 7.96 21.07
CA ILE A 442 -6.55 7.77 19.66
C ILE A 442 -5.30 7.34 18.86
N LEU A 443 -4.15 7.92 19.21
CA LEU A 443 -2.88 7.68 18.54
C LEU A 443 -2.07 6.57 19.24
N GLY A 444 -0.99 6.18 18.57
CA GLY A 444 0.05 5.30 19.09
C GLY A 444 0.81 5.78 20.32
N ASP A 445 1.51 4.84 20.98
CA ASP A 445 2.44 5.15 22.06
C ASP A 445 3.76 5.74 21.52
N ALA A 446 4.52 6.40 22.39
CA ALA A 446 5.80 7.00 22.02
C ALA A 446 6.79 5.98 21.44
N ALA A 447 7.57 6.43 20.45
CA ALA A 447 8.69 5.67 19.90
C ALA A 447 9.85 5.57 20.90
N SER A 448 10.55 4.43 20.91
CA SER A 448 11.81 4.22 21.63
C SER A 448 13.03 4.14 20.71
N SER A 449 12.83 3.84 19.43
CA SER A 449 13.86 3.75 18.41
C SER A 449 13.26 3.95 17.01
N TYR A 450 14.12 3.95 15.99
CA TYR A 450 13.77 4.18 14.59
C TYR A 450 14.53 3.19 13.69
N VAL A 451 13.85 2.63 12.70
CA VAL A 451 14.43 1.73 11.69
C VAL A 451 14.50 2.47 10.36
N ILE A 452 15.72 2.60 9.84
CA ILE A 452 16.02 3.31 8.59
C ILE A 452 16.25 2.28 7.49
N TYR A 453 15.40 2.36 6.47
CA TYR A 453 15.43 1.51 5.29
C TYR A 453 16.15 2.24 4.16
N LYS A 454 17.05 1.56 3.46
CA LYS A 454 17.80 2.13 2.33
C LYS A 454 17.53 1.37 1.05
N SER A 455 17.39 2.10 -0.06
CA SER A 455 17.15 1.58 -1.40
C SER A 455 18.03 2.28 -2.44
N THR A 456 18.38 1.56 -3.51
CA THR A 456 19.08 2.12 -4.69
C THR A 456 18.13 2.45 -5.84
N ASP A 457 16.88 1.98 -5.80
CA ASP A 457 15.89 2.21 -6.86
C ASP A 457 14.61 2.90 -6.38
N GLY A 458 14.44 3.05 -5.06
CA GLY A 458 13.30 3.68 -4.41
C GLY A 458 12.14 2.74 -4.10
N TYR A 459 12.19 1.49 -4.57
CA TYR A 459 11.11 0.52 -4.41
C TYR A 459 11.55 -0.69 -3.58
N ASN A 460 12.80 -1.13 -3.76
CA ASN A 460 13.40 -2.26 -3.07
C ASN A 460 14.28 -1.78 -1.92
N PHE A 461 13.79 -1.96 -0.69
CA PHE A 461 14.47 -1.54 0.53
C PHE A 461 15.11 -2.73 1.26
N ASP A 462 16.27 -2.50 1.88
CA ASP A 462 16.94 -3.48 2.74
C ASP A 462 16.15 -3.77 4.05
N ASP A 463 16.63 -4.68 4.89
CA ASP A 463 15.99 -4.99 6.19
C ASP A 463 16.17 -3.87 7.25
N GLY A 464 16.81 -2.77 6.87
CA GLY A 464 16.99 -1.56 7.66
C GLY A 464 18.07 -1.62 8.74
N VAL A 465 18.37 -0.44 9.30
CA VAL A 465 19.28 -0.25 10.45
C VAL A 465 18.56 0.50 11.54
N GLU A 466 18.68 0.02 12.79
CA GLU A 466 18.02 0.64 13.94
C GLU A 466 18.92 1.66 14.65
N THR A 467 18.34 2.79 15.07
CA THR A 467 18.96 3.82 15.90
C THR A 467 17.99 4.34 16.96
N THR A 468 18.51 4.92 18.04
CA THR A 468 17.71 5.67 19.04
C THR A 468 17.73 7.18 18.79
N ASP A 469 18.59 7.65 17.90
CA ASP A 469 18.71 9.06 17.56
C ASP A 469 17.60 9.48 16.59
N LEU A 470 17.34 10.79 16.52
CA LEU A 470 16.42 11.40 15.53
C LEU A 470 17.11 11.72 14.20
N PHE A 471 18.27 11.11 13.99
CA PHE A 471 19.07 11.26 12.79
C PHE A 471 19.89 9.99 12.54
N TYR A 472 20.38 9.84 11.32
CA TYR A 472 21.31 8.78 10.96
C TYR A 472 22.29 9.25 9.88
N ASP A 473 23.57 8.96 10.06
CA ASP A 473 24.62 9.31 9.10
C ASP A 473 25.16 8.05 8.42
N TYR A 474 24.98 7.96 7.10
CA TYR A 474 25.72 7.01 6.27
C TYR A 474 27.07 7.61 5.89
N SER A 475 28.11 6.77 5.94
CA SER A 475 29.46 7.12 5.51
C SER A 475 30.09 6.04 4.64
N GLY A 476 31.13 6.39 3.88
CA GLY A 476 31.83 5.45 3.00
C GLY A 476 31.05 5.09 1.72
N LEU A 477 30.08 5.91 1.34
CA LEU A 477 29.32 5.75 0.10
C LEU A 477 30.14 6.26 -1.10
N ASN A 478 29.84 5.79 -2.32
CA ASN A 478 30.48 6.34 -3.51
C ASN A 478 29.77 7.62 -3.96
N SER A 479 30.54 8.67 -4.25
CA SER A 479 29.99 9.87 -4.87
C SER A 479 29.38 9.56 -6.24
N GLY A 480 28.21 10.14 -6.52
CA GLY A 480 27.45 9.92 -7.75
C GLY A 480 26.35 8.85 -7.63
N ASP A 481 26.42 7.97 -6.64
CA ASP A 481 25.36 6.99 -6.39
C ASP A 481 24.10 7.70 -5.86
N VAL A 482 22.92 7.20 -6.25
CA VAL A 482 21.63 7.68 -5.75
C VAL A 482 21.08 6.68 -4.74
N TYR A 483 20.60 7.19 -3.61
CA TYR A 483 19.94 6.39 -2.58
C TYR A 483 18.62 7.03 -2.17
N TYR A 484 17.66 6.18 -1.84
CA TYR A 484 16.35 6.52 -1.32
C TYR A 484 16.16 5.87 0.04
N PHE A 485 15.37 6.51 0.89
CA PHE A 485 15.21 6.11 2.28
C PHE A 485 13.77 6.22 2.74
N LYS A 486 13.40 5.34 3.68
CA LYS A 486 12.18 5.42 4.49
C LYS A 486 12.57 5.21 5.96
N VAL A 487 11.79 5.76 6.87
CA VAL A 487 11.99 5.57 8.31
C VAL A 487 10.68 5.09 8.94
N ARG A 488 10.79 4.09 9.83
CA ARG A 488 9.69 3.68 10.73
C ARG A 488 10.10 3.94 12.17
N ALA A 489 9.18 4.49 12.96
CA ALA A 489 9.32 4.52 14.40
C ALA A 489 9.04 3.13 14.99
N LYS A 490 9.65 2.84 16.14
CA LYS A 490 9.54 1.54 16.80
C LYS A 490 9.41 1.69 18.30
N ASN A 491 8.56 0.85 18.91
CA ASN A 491 8.53 0.63 20.35
C ASN A 491 8.21 -0.85 20.66
N ALA A 492 7.86 -1.17 21.91
CA ALA A 492 7.52 -2.52 22.33
C ALA A 492 6.21 -3.05 21.71
N GLY A 493 5.33 -2.16 21.22
CA GLY A 493 4.12 -2.51 20.48
C GLY A 493 4.39 -2.89 19.03
N GLY A 494 5.53 -2.48 18.46
CA GLY A 494 5.95 -2.82 17.10
C GLY A 494 6.44 -1.61 16.28
N LEU A 495 6.23 -1.64 14.96
CA LEU A 495 6.64 -0.61 14.00
C LEU A 495 5.50 0.35 13.61
N SER A 496 5.80 1.63 13.38
CA SER A 496 4.85 2.53 12.72
C SER A 496 4.66 2.13 11.25
N LEU A 497 3.65 2.74 10.60
CA LEU A 497 3.67 2.85 9.13
C LEU A 497 4.93 3.61 8.68
N ALA A 498 5.31 3.45 7.41
CA ALA A 498 6.52 4.09 6.88
C ALA A 498 6.32 5.58 6.63
N SER A 499 7.38 6.37 6.79
CA SER A 499 7.46 7.71 6.19
C SER A 499 7.30 7.67 4.68
N GLU A 500 7.12 8.84 4.08
CA GLU A 500 7.41 9.08 2.67
C GLU A 500 8.82 8.63 2.28
N THR A 501 9.02 8.40 0.98
CA THR A 501 10.32 8.09 0.40
C THR A 501 11.01 9.37 -0.02
N LEU A 502 12.15 9.67 0.60
CA LEU A 502 13.04 10.77 0.20
C LEU A 502 14.38 10.24 -0.28
N GLY A 503 15.04 10.96 -1.19
CA GLY A 503 16.30 10.52 -1.77
C GLY A 503 17.32 11.64 -1.93
N THR A 504 18.56 11.23 -2.17
CA THR A 504 19.66 12.13 -2.52
C THR A 504 20.65 11.43 -3.43
N ARG A 505 21.38 12.21 -4.22
CA ARG A 505 22.61 11.74 -4.85
C ARG A 505 23.81 12.06 -3.97
N VAL A 506 24.62 11.06 -3.66
CA VAL A 506 25.87 11.25 -2.90
C VAL A 506 26.74 12.29 -3.61
N ARG A 507 27.04 13.37 -2.90
CA ARG A 507 27.67 14.58 -3.43
C ARG A 507 29.07 14.32 -3.97
N PHE A 508 29.44 14.98 -5.07
CA PHE A 508 30.84 15.20 -5.47
C PHE A 508 31.40 16.47 -4.80
N ALA A 509 32.72 16.54 -4.62
CA ALA A 509 33.34 17.77 -4.11
C ALA A 509 33.01 18.97 -5.03
N ASN A 510 32.46 20.05 -4.45
CA ASN A 510 32.05 21.29 -5.13
C ASN A 510 30.97 21.09 -6.23
N GLU A 511 29.94 20.33 -5.93
CA GLU A 511 28.79 20.12 -6.82
C GLU A 511 27.64 21.11 -6.56
N ASN A 512 27.06 21.64 -7.65
CA ASN A 512 25.78 22.38 -7.59
C ASN A 512 24.61 21.40 -7.46
N ARG A 513 23.62 21.76 -6.64
CA ARG A 513 22.53 20.85 -6.29
C ARG A 513 21.17 21.51 -6.32
N VAL A 514 20.16 20.67 -6.45
CA VAL A 514 18.75 21.03 -6.34
C VAL A 514 18.21 20.57 -4.99
N LEU A 515 17.32 21.35 -4.39
CA LEU A 515 16.48 20.88 -3.29
C LEU A 515 15.14 20.42 -3.85
N ILE A 516 14.78 19.17 -3.61
CA ILE A 516 13.41 18.67 -3.80
C ILE A 516 12.66 18.92 -2.49
N VAL A 517 11.50 19.56 -2.56
CA VAL A 517 10.54 19.66 -1.48
C VAL A 517 9.34 18.80 -1.88
N ASN A 518 9.09 17.72 -1.14
CA ASN A 518 7.85 16.97 -1.30
C ASN A 518 6.78 17.66 -0.46
N GLY A 519 5.74 18.17 -1.11
CA GLY A 519 4.59 18.77 -0.42
C GLY A 519 3.27 18.23 -0.96
N PHE A 520 3.28 16.99 -1.45
CA PHE A 520 2.08 16.28 -1.85
C PHE A 520 1.65 15.33 -0.73
N ASP A 521 0.84 15.85 0.17
CA ASP A 521 0.35 15.19 1.38
C ASP A 521 -1.13 14.81 1.28
N ARG A 522 -1.84 15.37 0.29
CA ARG A 522 -3.25 15.13 0.07
C ARG A 522 -3.47 13.64 -0.14
N LEU A 523 -4.34 13.13 0.72
CA LEU A 523 -4.94 11.81 0.66
C LEU A 523 -6.37 11.96 1.18
N SER A 524 -7.33 12.13 0.25
CA SER A 524 -8.73 12.35 0.58
C SER A 524 -9.67 11.60 -0.35
N SER A 525 -10.98 11.60 -0.04
CA SER A 525 -11.98 10.94 -0.88
C SER A 525 -12.06 11.52 -2.31
N GLY A 526 -11.51 12.72 -2.54
CA GLY A 526 -11.51 13.35 -3.87
C GLY A 526 -10.53 12.71 -4.86
N GLN A 527 -9.68 11.80 -4.40
CA GLN A 527 -8.72 11.07 -5.24
C GLN A 527 -9.12 9.60 -5.41
N LEU A 528 -10.34 9.22 -5.01
CA LEU A 528 -10.82 7.86 -5.21
C LEU A 528 -10.93 7.57 -6.71
N ILE A 529 -10.62 6.34 -7.09
CA ILE A 529 -10.59 5.94 -8.49
C ILE A 529 -12.01 5.62 -8.95
N ASP A 530 -12.52 6.42 -9.89
CA ASP A 530 -13.80 6.19 -10.56
C ASP A 530 -13.69 5.02 -11.54
N MET A 531 -14.15 3.85 -11.11
CA MET A 531 -14.06 2.62 -11.89
C MET A 531 -15.41 2.27 -12.51
N ALA A 532 -15.46 2.21 -13.85
CA ALA A 532 -16.62 1.69 -14.56
C ALA A 532 -16.76 0.17 -14.33
N MET A 533 -17.81 -0.23 -13.63
CA MET A 533 -18.09 -1.63 -13.28
C MET A 533 -19.50 -2.02 -13.79
N PRO A 534 -19.63 -2.35 -15.09
CA PRO A 534 -20.94 -2.65 -15.71
C PRO A 534 -21.65 -3.83 -15.04
N ASP A 535 -20.90 -4.78 -14.47
CA ASP A 535 -21.44 -5.96 -13.79
C ASP A 535 -22.18 -5.63 -12.48
N VAL A 536 -21.88 -4.49 -11.84
CA VAL A 536 -22.67 -3.92 -10.73
C VAL A 536 -23.58 -2.75 -11.14
N GLY A 537 -23.63 -2.46 -12.45
CA GLY A 537 -24.59 -1.52 -13.04
C GLY A 537 -24.19 -0.04 -13.02
N GLY A 538 -22.90 0.31 -12.89
CA GLY A 538 -22.48 1.72 -12.91
C GLY A 538 -21.00 1.96 -12.62
N THR A 539 -20.68 3.18 -12.19
CA THR A 539 -19.35 3.57 -11.72
C THR A 539 -19.26 3.42 -10.21
N VAL A 540 -18.14 2.87 -9.74
CA VAL A 540 -17.84 2.69 -8.32
C VAL A 540 -16.56 3.44 -8.00
N GLU A 541 -16.57 4.19 -6.91
CA GLU A 541 -15.37 4.81 -6.38
C GLU A 541 -14.57 3.81 -5.54
N ARG A 542 -13.31 3.60 -5.90
CA ARG A 542 -12.44 2.55 -5.35
C ARG A 542 -11.21 3.16 -4.68
N MET A 543 -10.77 2.56 -3.56
CA MET A 543 -9.58 3.01 -2.84
C MET A 543 -8.36 2.14 -3.16
N PHE A 544 -7.47 2.70 -3.97
CA PHE A 544 -6.14 2.15 -4.26
C PHE A 544 -5.08 3.14 -3.77
N LEU A 545 -4.60 3.04 -2.53
CA LEU A 545 -3.77 4.11 -1.93
C LEU A 545 -2.55 4.50 -2.78
N ARG A 546 -1.88 3.53 -3.41
CA ARG A 546 -0.73 3.80 -4.30
C ARG A 546 -1.10 4.59 -5.57
N GLN A 547 -2.35 4.52 -6.00
CA GLN A 547 -2.90 5.31 -7.11
C GLN A 547 -3.60 6.60 -6.65
N MET A 548 -3.62 6.87 -5.34
CA MET A 548 -4.09 8.14 -4.79
C MET A 548 -2.87 8.98 -4.39
N ASN A 549 -2.01 8.41 -3.55
CA ASN A 549 -0.73 8.97 -3.15
C ASN A 549 0.21 7.84 -2.67
N SER A 550 1.27 7.54 -3.43
CA SER A 550 2.29 6.55 -3.05
C SER A 550 3.34 7.09 -2.08
N PHE A 551 3.38 8.40 -1.85
CA PHE A 551 4.38 9.12 -1.04
C PHE A 551 5.83 8.81 -1.45
N ASP A 552 6.08 8.55 -2.73
CA ASP A 552 7.41 8.16 -3.24
C ASP A 552 7.87 8.96 -4.47
N TYR A 553 7.21 10.09 -4.76
CA TYR A 553 7.45 10.87 -5.98
C TYR A 553 8.82 11.55 -6.04
N SER A 554 9.55 11.62 -4.92
CA SER A 554 10.98 12.00 -4.94
C SER A 554 11.82 11.08 -5.84
N ILE A 555 11.38 9.84 -6.07
CA ILE A 555 12.02 8.87 -6.98
C ILE A 555 11.95 9.38 -8.42
N ALA A 556 10.79 9.84 -8.87
CA ALA A 556 10.60 10.30 -10.25
C ALA A 556 11.43 11.57 -10.53
N HIS A 557 11.39 12.53 -9.61
CA HIS A 557 12.16 13.78 -9.68
C HIS A 557 13.66 13.52 -9.56
N GLY A 558 14.09 12.83 -8.50
CA GLY A 558 15.51 12.56 -8.21
C GLY A 558 16.20 11.80 -9.34
N ASN A 559 15.56 10.77 -9.90
CA ASN A 559 16.10 10.04 -11.04
C ASN A 559 16.26 10.92 -12.29
N ALA A 560 15.30 11.82 -12.56
CA ALA A 560 15.37 12.72 -13.70
C ALA A 560 16.45 13.80 -13.51
N ILE A 561 16.58 14.36 -12.30
CA ILE A 561 17.63 15.35 -11.96
C ILE A 561 19.02 14.73 -12.06
N ASN A 562 19.18 13.50 -11.56
CA ASN A 562 20.40 12.74 -11.71
C ASN A 562 20.74 12.46 -13.19
N ALA A 563 19.74 12.09 -14.01
CA ALA A 563 19.94 11.89 -15.44
C ALA A 563 20.37 13.16 -16.17
N ALA A 564 19.96 14.34 -15.69
CA ALA A 564 20.43 15.65 -16.17
C ALA A 564 21.84 16.03 -15.64
N GLY A 565 22.50 15.15 -14.87
CA GLY A 565 23.85 15.36 -14.35
C GLY A 565 23.94 16.29 -13.14
N VAL A 566 22.82 16.55 -12.44
CA VAL A 566 22.75 17.47 -11.31
C VAL A 566 22.52 16.70 -10.00
N GLY A 567 23.10 17.17 -8.91
CA GLY A 567 22.92 16.54 -7.59
C GLY A 567 21.62 17.03 -6.97
N PHE A 568 21.01 16.24 -6.10
CA PHE A 568 19.78 16.65 -5.40
C PHE A 568 19.78 16.18 -3.96
N ASP A 569 19.11 16.95 -3.11
CA ASP A 569 18.69 16.58 -1.75
C ASP A 569 17.17 16.67 -1.69
N ALA A 570 16.54 16.02 -0.71
CA ALA A 570 15.09 16.01 -0.57
C ALA A 570 14.64 16.22 0.87
N ILE A 571 13.57 16.98 1.06
CA ILE A 571 12.95 17.25 2.36
C ILE A 571 11.42 17.20 2.25
N ALA A 572 10.78 16.87 3.36
CA ALA A 572 9.36 17.10 3.60
C ALA A 572 9.07 18.61 3.68
N ASN A 573 7.91 19.05 3.20
CA ASN A 573 7.46 20.45 3.27
C ASN A 573 7.22 20.94 4.70
N GLU A 574 6.85 20.08 5.65
CA GLU A 574 6.57 20.52 7.03
C GLU A 574 7.79 21.14 7.71
N LEU A 575 9.00 20.79 7.27
CA LEU A 575 10.22 21.47 7.69
C LEU A 575 10.20 22.98 7.37
N ILE A 576 9.59 23.38 6.26
CA ILE A 576 9.42 24.78 5.87
C ILE A 576 8.21 25.40 6.60
N GLU A 577 7.09 24.68 6.69
CA GLU A 577 5.86 25.13 7.35
C GLU A 577 6.10 25.52 8.81
N ASP A 578 6.81 24.67 9.55
CA ASP A 578 7.09 24.86 10.98
C ASP A 578 8.36 25.70 11.23
N GLY A 579 9.04 26.16 10.17
CA GLY A 579 10.21 27.04 10.25
C GLY A 579 11.51 26.34 10.67
N ASN A 580 11.57 25.02 10.54
CA ASN A 580 12.75 24.18 10.79
C ASN A 580 13.76 24.20 9.63
N PHE A 581 13.35 24.69 8.46
CA PHE A 581 14.19 24.85 7.28
C PHE A 581 13.92 26.21 6.61
N SER A 582 14.96 26.82 6.02
CA SER A 582 14.85 28.07 5.28
C SER A 582 15.47 27.93 3.91
N LEU A 583 14.73 28.36 2.87
CA LEU A 583 15.21 28.34 1.50
C LEU A 583 16.33 29.37 1.32
N ASP A 584 17.48 28.95 0.78
CA ASP A 584 18.66 29.82 0.59
C ASP A 584 19.30 29.57 -0.79
N VAL A 585 19.40 30.65 -1.57
CA VAL A 585 20.00 30.69 -2.91
C VAL A 585 21.48 30.32 -2.92
N ASN A 586 22.16 30.41 -1.78
CA ASN A 586 23.58 30.04 -1.66
C ASN A 586 23.78 28.54 -1.49
N ASN A 587 22.73 27.80 -1.06
CA ASN A 587 22.82 26.37 -0.76
C ASN A 587 22.39 25.50 -1.94
N TYR A 588 21.42 25.97 -2.74
CA TYR A 588 20.85 25.21 -3.85
C TYR A 588 20.74 26.07 -5.11
N LYS A 589 21.05 25.46 -6.27
CA LYS A 589 20.91 26.05 -7.61
C LYS A 589 19.44 26.36 -7.93
N ALA A 590 18.55 25.48 -7.50
CA ALA A 590 17.11 25.58 -7.70
C ALA A 590 16.36 24.78 -6.62
N VAL A 591 15.08 25.12 -6.44
CA VAL A 591 14.12 24.39 -5.61
C VAL A 591 13.10 23.75 -6.55
N PHE A 592 12.81 22.47 -6.34
CA PHE A 592 11.82 21.70 -7.08
C PHE A 592 10.72 21.31 -6.09
N TRP A 593 9.51 21.79 -6.33
CA TRP A 593 8.38 21.57 -5.42
C TRP A 593 7.38 20.60 -6.04
N ILE A 594 7.17 19.48 -5.38
CA ILE A 594 6.22 18.43 -5.79
C ILE A 594 4.89 18.75 -5.10
N LEU A 595 3.84 18.99 -5.89
CA LEU A 595 2.49 19.21 -5.37
C LEU A 595 1.49 18.15 -5.82
N GLY A 596 1.83 17.31 -6.80
CA GLY A 596 0.93 16.26 -7.27
C GLY A 596 -0.50 16.76 -7.50
N GLU A 597 -1.45 16.18 -6.77
CA GLU A 597 -2.86 16.60 -6.75
C GLU A 597 -3.24 17.45 -5.53
N GLU A 598 -2.29 18.15 -4.90
CA GLU A 598 -2.64 19.16 -3.90
C GLU A 598 -3.67 20.14 -4.47
N SER A 599 -4.63 20.47 -3.61
CA SER A 599 -5.75 21.36 -3.93
C SER A 599 -6.29 21.99 -2.64
N SER A 600 -7.43 22.66 -2.77
CA SER A 600 -8.16 23.33 -1.70
C SER A 600 -8.50 22.47 -0.48
N VAL A 601 -8.52 21.14 -0.63
CA VAL A 601 -8.65 20.18 0.46
C VAL A 601 -7.28 19.54 0.73
N GLY A 602 -6.61 20.01 1.78
CA GLY A 602 -5.19 19.69 2.05
C GLY A 602 -4.40 20.99 2.18
N GLY A 603 -4.62 21.90 1.24
CA GLY A 603 -4.05 23.23 1.20
C GLY A 603 -2.79 23.25 0.36
N THR A 604 -2.85 23.89 -0.81
CA THR A 604 -1.67 24.06 -1.67
C THR A 604 -0.86 25.23 -1.17
N LEU A 605 0.43 25.04 -0.87
CA LEU A 605 1.36 26.09 -0.46
C LEU A 605 0.79 27.03 0.62
N LEU A 606 0.96 26.68 1.89
CA LEU A 606 0.53 27.49 3.01
C LEU A 606 1.17 28.89 2.99
N SER A 607 0.58 29.85 3.70
CA SER A 607 1.07 31.24 3.70
C SER A 607 2.55 31.38 4.13
N VAL A 608 3.05 30.47 4.97
CA VAL A 608 4.48 30.44 5.37
C VAL A 608 5.36 30.02 4.19
N GLU A 609 4.94 29.02 3.43
CA GLU A 609 5.65 28.49 2.26
C GLU A 609 5.64 29.50 1.11
N GLN A 610 4.48 30.12 0.83
CA GLN A 610 4.38 31.23 -0.14
C GLN A 610 5.33 32.37 0.21
N SER A 611 5.45 32.71 1.50
CA SER A 611 6.37 33.74 1.99
C SER A 611 7.85 33.33 1.80
N GLN A 612 8.20 32.09 2.16
CA GLN A 612 9.56 31.55 1.97
C GLN A 612 9.95 31.51 0.49
N LEU A 613 9.08 31.00 -0.39
CA LEU A 613 9.28 30.98 -1.83
C LEU A 613 9.43 32.40 -2.39
N SER A 614 8.57 33.34 -1.96
CA SER A 614 8.69 34.74 -2.38
C SER A 614 10.03 35.35 -1.99
N ASN A 615 10.51 35.10 -0.77
CA ASN A 615 11.79 35.62 -0.29
C ASN A 615 12.97 34.98 -1.04
N TYR A 616 12.93 33.66 -1.24
CA TYR A 616 13.93 32.92 -1.99
C TYR A 616 14.03 33.39 -3.45
N LEU A 617 12.90 33.56 -4.14
CA LEU A 617 12.87 34.09 -5.50
C LEU A 617 13.37 35.54 -5.54
N ASN A 618 12.92 36.42 -4.65
CA ASN A 618 13.43 37.79 -4.61
C ASN A 618 14.93 37.91 -4.30
N ALA A 619 15.54 36.88 -3.70
CA ALA A 619 16.98 36.78 -3.47
C ALA A 619 17.77 36.22 -4.69
N GLY A 620 17.08 35.89 -5.79
CA GLY A 620 17.66 35.37 -7.03
C GLY A 620 17.53 33.86 -7.20
N GLY A 621 16.60 33.23 -6.49
CA GLY A 621 16.33 31.80 -6.56
C GLY A 621 15.77 31.33 -7.90
N LYS A 622 15.68 30.01 -8.04
CA LYS A 622 15.06 29.34 -9.18
C LYS A 622 14.08 28.29 -8.68
N LEU A 623 12.87 28.28 -9.24
CA LEU A 623 11.79 27.39 -8.82
C LEU A 623 11.26 26.59 -10.00
N PHE A 624 11.23 25.27 -9.85
CA PHE A 624 10.38 24.39 -10.64
C PHE A 624 9.23 23.91 -9.75
N ILE A 625 7.99 24.04 -10.20
CA ILE A 625 6.80 23.66 -9.45
C ILE A 625 5.81 22.96 -10.39
N SER A 626 5.23 21.85 -9.94
CA SER A 626 4.33 21.02 -10.75
C SER A 626 3.22 20.38 -9.92
N GLY A 627 2.00 20.43 -10.43
CA GLY A 627 0.79 19.82 -9.84
C GLY A 627 -0.44 20.14 -10.70
N SER A 628 -1.54 19.40 -10.51
CA SER A 628 -2.76 19.54 -11.32
C SER A 628 -3.68 20.69 -10.90
N GLU A 629 -3.79 21.01 -9.61
CA GLU A 629 -4.79 21.98 -9.10
C GLU A 629 -4.18 23.23 -8.41
N ILE A 630 -2.93 23.57 -8.73
CA ILE A 630 -2.22 24.70 -8.09
C ILE A 630 -2.93 26.04 -8.38
N ALA A 631 -3.32 26.27 -9.63
CA ALA A 631 -3.98 27.49 -10.06
C ALA A 631 -5.44 27.52 -9.59
N TRP A 632 -6.11 26.36 -9.61
CA TRP A 632 -7.45 26.21 -9.05
C TRP A 632 -7.49 26.64 -7.58
N ASP A 633 -6.58 26.13 -6.75
CA ASP A 633 -6.54 26.47 -5.33
C ASP A 633 -6.07 27.92 -5.11
N LEU A 634 -4.91 28.30 -5.65
CA LEU A 634 -4.28 29.58 -5.29
C LEU A 634 -4.86 30.81 -6.02
N ASP A 635 -5.42 30.66 -7.22
CA ASP A 635 -5.96 31.78 -8.01
C ASP A 635 -7.48 31.74 -8.17
N TYR A 636 -8.11 30.59 -8.44
CA TYR A 636 -9.58 30.58 -8.56
C TYR A 636 -10.25 30.70 -7.18
N LEU A 637 -9.99 29.74 -6.28
CA LEU A 637 -10.53 29.68 -4.92
C LEU A 637 -9.78 30.57 -3.92
N GLY A 638 -8.52 30.85 -4.20
CA GLY A 638 -7.58 31.47 -3.28
C GLY A 638 -8.01 32.83 -2.73
N ASN A 639 -7.50 33.15 -1.54
CA ASN A 639 -7.68 34.44 -0.91
C ASN A 639 -6.79 35.52 -1.57
N ALA A 640 -6.81 36.76 -1.06
CA ALA A 640 -6.04 37.85 -1.66
C ALA A 640 -4.52 37.64 -1.61
N THR A 641 -4.01 36.93 -0.59
CA THR A 641 -2.60 36.57 -0.45
C THR A 641 -2.22 35.53 -1.49
N ASP A 642 -3.00 34.45 -1.60
CA ASP A 642 -2.77 33.36 -2.56
C ASP A 642 -2.77 33.90 -4.00
N LYS A 643 -3.80 34.68 -4.33
CA LYS A 643 -3.91 35.36 -5.63
C LYS A 643 -2.73 36.26 -5.90
N ASN A 644 -2.25 36.99 -4.91
CA ASN A 644 -1.09 37.85 -5.11
C ASN A 644 0.19 37.03 -5.32
N PHE A 645 0.38 35.95 -4.57
CA PHE A 645 1.50 35.04 -4.76
C PHE A 645 1.48 34.41 -6.16
N TYR A 646 0.37 33.79 -6.55
CA TYR A 646 0.27 33.13 -7.85
C TYR A 646 0.39 34.11 -9.03
N ASN A 647 -0.36 35.22 -8.99
CA ASN A 647 -0.41 36.17 -10.10
C ASN A 647 0.84 37.05 -10.22
N ASN A 648 1.53 37.38 -9.12
CA ASN A 648 2.63 38.37 -9.14
C ASN A 648 4.00 37.78 -8.77
N VAL A 649 4.07 36.62 -8.13
CA VAL A 649 5.33 35.94 -7.79
C VAL A 649 5.58 34.77 -8.75
N ILE A 650 4.62 33.85 -8.89
CA ILE A 650 4.70 32.77 -9.90
C ILE A 650 4.50 33.32 -11.31
N MET A 651 3.73 34.41 -11.44
CA MET A 651 3.38 35.08 -12.69
C MET A 651 2.55 34.18 -13.65
N ALA A 652 1.60 33.47 -13.07
CA ALA A 652 0.61 32.67 -13.78
C ALA A 652 -0.82 33.04 -13.31
N GLN A 653 -1.82 32.67 -14.11
CA GLN A 653 -3.24 32.89 -13.87
C GLN A 653 -4.02 31.62 -14.18
N TYR A 654 -5.05 31.32 -13.39
CA TYR A 654 -5.99 30.26 -13.68
C TYR A 654 -6.86 30.60 -14.89
N LEU A 655 -7.06 29.62 -15.78
CA LEU A 655 -8.00 29.73 -16.91
C LEU A 655 -9.11 28.68 -16.84
N ALA A 656 -8.77 27.41 -16.59
CA ALA A 656 -9.72 26.32 -16.49
C ALA A 656 -9.16 25.16 -15.65
N ASP A 657 -10.06 24.46 -14.97
CA ASP A 657 -9.80 23.37 -14.01
C ASP A 657 -9.39 22.05 -14.69
N ASP A 658 -9.70 21.91 -15.98
CA ASP A 658 -9.40 20.69 -16.74
C ASP A 658 -9.06 21.04 -18.18
N ALA A 659 -7.88 20.61 -18.61
CA ALA A 659 -7.43 20.71 -19.99
C ALA A 659 -8.18 19.77 -20.95
N GLY A 660 -8.86 18.74 -20.43
CA GLY A 660 -9.56 17.71 -21.19
C GLY A 660 -8.64 16.81 -22.00
N THR A 661 -7.35 16.73 -21.64
CA THR A 661 -6.33 15.95 -22.35
C THR A 661 -5.15 15.62 -21.44
N PHE A 662 -4.49 14.49 -21.73
CA PHE A 662 -3.31 13.99 -21.03
C PHE A 662 -2.00 14.19 -21.82
N THR A 663 -2.02 15.10 -22.79
CA THR A 663 -0.92 15.31 -23.73
C THR A 663 -0.51 16.77 -23.77
N ALA A 664 0.79 17.03 -23.67
CA ALA A 664 1.37 18.36 -23.80
C ALA A 664 2.65 18.33 -24.66
N ALA A 665 3.04 19.48 -25.21
CA ALA A 665 4.25 19.62 -26.01
C ALA A 665 4.95 20.96 -25.75
N GLY A 666 6.27 20.98 -25.92
CA GLY A 666 7.06 22.20 -25.81
C GLY A 666 6.73 23.24 -26.88
N VAL A 667 6.85 24.52 -26.52
CA VAL A 667 6.62 25.65 -27.44
C VAL A 667 7.94 26.10 -28.05
N ALA A 668 7.95 26.31 -29.36
CA ALA A 668 9.15 26.78 -30.07
C ALA A 668 9.64 28.12 -29.52
N THR A 669 10.97 28.35 -29.54
CA THR A 669 11.64 29.56 -29.03
C THR A 669 11.53 29.80 -27.51
N THR A 670 11.11 28.80 -26.75
CA THR A 670 11.04 28.82 -25.27
C THR A 670 12.07 27.87 -24.67
N PRO A 671 12.22 27.79 -23.34
CA PRO A 671 13.09 26.81 -22.69
C PRO A 671 12.85 25.36 -23.13
N PHE A 672 11.63 25.01 -23.55
CA PHE A 672 11.27 23.66 -23.98
C PHE A 672 11.12 23.53 -25.49
N ASN A 673 11.85 24.33 -26.26
CA ASN A 673 11.78 24.35 -27.73
C ASN A 673 12.05 22.98 -28.38
N ASN A 674 12.88 22.14 -27.75
CA ASN A 674 13.23 20.83 -28.31
C ASN A 674 12.34 19.69 -27.77
N LEU A 675 11.52 19.98 -26.76
CA LEU A 675 10.66 18.99 -26.13
C LEU A 675 9.49 18.67 -27.06
N GLY A 676 9.53 17.48 -27.65
CA GLY A 676 8.41 16.94 -28.42
C GLY A 676 7.16 16.70 -27.55
N SER A 677 6.14 16.09 -28.15
CA SER A 677 4.97 15.66 -27.38
C SER A 677 5.37 14.70 -26.25
N LEU A 678 4.74 14.88 -25.10
CA LEU A 678 4.76 13.96 -23.98
C LEU A 678 3.34 13.68 -23.50
N ASN A 679 3.18 12.62 -22.72
CA ASN A 679 1.95 12.30 -22.02
C ASN A 679 2.20 12.28 -20.52
N PHE A 680 1.14 12.53 -19.76
CA PHE A 680 1.06 12.28 -18.33
C PHE A 680 -0.08 11.30 -18.05
N ASP A 681 -0.05 10.66 -16.88
CA ASP A 681 -0.87 9.48 -16.60
C ASP A 681 -2.38 9.78 -16.65
N ASP A 682 -3.08 8.93 -17.39
CA ASP A 682 -4.53 8.91 -17.60
C ASP A 682 -5.20 7.81 -16.74
N GLY A 683 -4.51 7.38 -15.67
CA GLY A 683 -4.91 6.29 -14.79
C GLY A 683 -4.50 4.90 -15.27
N THR A 684 -3.71 4.80 -16.35
CA THR A 684 -3.33 3.51 -16.96
C THR A 684 -1.84 3.22 -16.93
N HIS A 685 -1.01 4.10 -16.35
CA HIS A 685 0.45 3.99 -16.38
C HIS A 685 1.11 3.83 -15.00
N GLY A 686 0.32 3.56 -13.96
CA GLY A 686 0.81 3.10 -12.65
C GLY A 686 1.23 4.20 -11.66
N THR A 687 1.01 5.48 -11.99
CA THR A 687 1.01 6.57 -11.00
C THR A 687 -0.41 6.80 -10.51
N TYR A 688 -1.04 7.91 -10.88
CA TYR A 688 -2.42 8.24 -10.58
C TYR A 688 -3.06 8.96 -11.77
N LEU A 689 -4.38 8.89 -11.87
CA LEU A 689 -5.12 9.64 -12.87
C LEU A 689 -4.99 11.13 -12.54
N VAL A 690 -4.48 11.93 -13.47
CA VAL A 690 -4.46 13.39 -13.30
C VAL A 690 -5.84 13.94 -13.65
N ASP A 691 -6.76 13.97 -12.70
CA ASP A 691 -8.18 14.27 -12.96
C ASP A 691 -8.43 15.68 -13.51
N TYR A 692 -7.71 16.66 -12.97
CA TYR A 692 -7.94 18.08 -13.19
C TYR A 692 -6.66 18.83 -13.55
N PRO A 693 -6.02 18.55 -14.71
CA PRO A 693 -4.82 19.28 -15.12
C PRO A 693 -5.17 20.74 -15.45
N ASP A 694 -4.76 21.65 -14.57
CA ASP A 694 -4.96 23.09 -14.69
C ASP A 694 -4.51 23.62 -16.06
N VAL A 695 -5.39 24.44 -16.64
CA VAL A 695 -5.04 25.34 -17.73
C VAL A 695 -4.62 26.69 -17.15
N ILE A 696 -3.38 27.07 -17.40
CA ILE A 696 -2.76 28.27 -16.85
C ILE A 696 -2.39 29.25 -17.95
N THR A 697 -2.54 30.55 -17.71
CA THR A 697 -2.06 31.60 -18.62
C THR A 697 -0.94 32.41 -18.00
N PRO A 698 0.08 32.81 -18.78
CA PRO A 698 1.15 33.66 -18.26
C PRO A 698 0.62 35.05 -17.91
N SER A 699 1.13 35.61 -16.81
CA SER A 699 0.90 37.00 -16.43
C SER A 699 2.22 37.79 -16.47
N ASN A 700 2.14 39.12 -16.43
CA ASN A 700 3.31 40.00 -16.35
C ASN A 700 4.37 39.71 -17.43
N SER A 701 5.59 39.30 -17.04
CA SER A 701 6.71 38.97 -17.92
C SER A 701 6.84 37.48 -18.24
N ALA A 702 5.93 36.64 -17.73
CA ALA A 702 5.93 35.23 -18.04
C ALA A 702 5.49 34.95 -19.49
N ALA A 703 5.81 33.76 -19.98
CA ALA A 703 5.35 33.25 -21.26
C ALA A 703 5.03 31.75 -21.14
N THR A 704 4.27 31.22 -22.09
CA THR A 704 3.97 29.79 -22.17
C THR A 704 5.20 29.00 -22.65
N CYS A 705 5.59 27.94 -21.93
CA CYS A 705 6.66 27.00 -22.30
C CYS A 705 6.14 25.69 -22.90
N MET A 706 4.91 25.29 -22.56
CA MET A 706 4.25 24.11 -23.11
C MET A 706 2.78 24.37 -23.36
N GLN A 707 2.21 23.65 -24.32
CA GLN A 707 0.78 23.67 -24.60
C GLN A 707 0.20 22.27 -24.53
N TYR A 708 -1.01 22.17 -24.02
CA TYR A 708 -1.85 21.00 -24.16
C TYR A 708 -2.23 20.77 -25.62
N LEU A 709 -2.62 19.54 -25.94
CA LEU A 709 -3.29 19.25 -27.20
C LEU A 709 -4.57 20.11 -27.31
N GLY A 710 -4.60 21.04 -28.26
CA GLY A 710 -5.64 22.08 -28.35
C GLY A 710 -5.13 23.51 -28.12
N ALA A 711 -3.81 23.68 -27.94
CA ALA A 711 -3.11 24.97 -27.88
C ALA A 711 -3.37 25.83 -26.63
N GLN A 712 -4.05 25.27 -25.62
CA GLN A 712 -4.14 25.88 -24.29
C GLN A 712 -2.81 25.71 -23.55
N SER A 713 -2.47 26.64 -22.67
CA SER A 713 -1.16 26.68 -22.03
C SER A 713 -1.10 25.70 -20.84
N ALA A 714 -0.10 24.82 -20.85
CA ALA A 714 0.13 23.76 -19.86
C ALA A 714 1.31 24.06 -18.93
N CYS A 715 2.16 25.01 -19.32
CA CYS A 715 3.35 25.40 -18.60
C CYS A 715 3.60 26.89 -18.83
N THR A 716 3.91 27.62 -17.76
CA THR A 716 4.42 28.99 -17.83
C THR A 716 5.85 29.05 -17.32
N TYR A 717 6.68 29.89 -17.93
CA TYR A 717 8.02 30.20 -17.44
C TYR A 717 8.23 31.71 -17.37
N VAL A 718 9.12 32.14 -16.49
CA VAL A 718 9.54 33.54 -16.39
C VAL A 718 11.02 33.64 -16.05
N ASP A 719 11.70 34.61 -16.67
CA ASP A 719 13.01 35.13 -16.27
C ASP A 719 12.87 36.63 -16.04
N THR A 720 12.96 37.05 -14.78
CA THR A 720 12.83 38.47 -14.40
C THR A 720 14.15 39.23 -14.48
N GLY A 721 15.25 38.55 -14.80
CA GLY A 721 16.63 39.01 -14.57
C GLY A 721 17.07 38.95 -13.10
N THR A 722 16.14 38.70 -12.17
CA THR A 722 16.43 38.42 -10.75
C THR A 722 16.30 36.93 -10.49
N TYR A 723 15.15 36.34 -10.82
CA TYR A 723 14.83 34.93 -10.59
C TYR A 723 14.15 34.29 -11.80
N GLN A 724 14.12 32.96 -11.77
CA GLN A 724 13.48 32.13 -12.80
C GLN A 724 12.44 31.18 -12.19
N VAL A 725 11.29 31.01 -12.84
CA VAL A 725 10.27 30.03 -12.46
C VAL A 725 9.84 29.22 -13.68
N VAL A 726 9.59 27.93 -13.47
CA VAL A 726 8.84 27.04 -14.36
C VAL A 726 7.68 26.47 -13.55
N ASN A 727 6.45 26.65 -14.04
CA ASN A 727 5.21 26.23 -13.40
C ASN A 727 4.41 25.35 -14.38
N LEU A 728 4.18 24.09 -14.02
CA LEU A 728 3.39 23.14 -14.81
C LEU A 728 1.99 23.01 -14.22
N GLY A 729 0.97 23.02 -15.08
CA GLY A 729 -0.43 22.73 -14.71
C GLY A 729 -0.75 21.22 -14.63
N PHE A 730 0.27 20.38 -14.57
CA PHE A 730 0.13 18.95 -14.33
C PHE A 730 1.35 18.43 -13.56
N PRO A 731 1.22 17.32 -12.82
CA PRO A 731 2.32 16.76 -12.03
C PRO A 731 3.46 16.22 -12.89
N PHE A 732 4.70 16.40 -12.48
CA PHE A 732 5.87 15.96 -13.24
C PHE A 732 6.10 14.45 -13.13
N GLU A 733 5.81 13.89 -11.96
CA GLU A 733 5.99 12.49 -11.62
C GLU A 733 5.14 11.55 -12.50
N THR A 734 3.97 12.02 -12.98
CA THR A 734 3.05 11.26 -13.82
C THR A 734 3.45 11.23 -15.30
N ILE A 735 4.49 11.99 -15.70
CA ILE A 735 4.97 12.00 -17.09
C ILE A 735 5.52 10.62 -17.48
N TYR A 736 5.03 10.10 -18.60
CA TYR A 736 5.48 8.86 -19.20
C TYR A 736 5.77 9.00 -20.71
N PRO A 737 6.62 8.13 -21.30
CA PRO A 737 7.52 7.21 -20.60
C PRO A 737 8.63 7.98 -19.84
N LYS A 738 9.34 7.29 -18.94
CA LYS A 738 10.45 7.85 -18.14
C LYS A 738 11.47 8.67 -18.95
N SER A 739 11.70 8.33 -20.22
CA SER A 739 12.59 9.08 -21.10
C SER A 739 12.11 10.51 -21.38
N LYS A 740 10.79 10.74 -21.50
CA LYS A 740 10.20 12.07 -21.68
C LYS A 740 10.29 12.91 -20.42
N ARG A 741 10.11 12.27 -19.26
CA ARG A 741 10.34 12.89 -17.96
C ARG A 741 11.79 13.37 -17.80
N ALA A 742 12.77 12.55 -18.23
CA ALA A 742 14.18 12.93 -18.24
C ALA A 742 14.51 14.07 -19.23
N GLU A 743 13.88 14.09 -20.41
CA GLU A 743 14.05 15.16 -21.42
C GLU A 743 13.57 16.51 -20.89
N LEU A 744 12.36 16.58 -20.30
CA LEU A 744 11.82 17.81 -19.71
C LEU A 744 12.71 18.32 -18.56
N MET A 745 13.20 17.41 -17.71
CA MET A 745 14.10 17.77 -16.62
C MET A 745 15.44 18.32 -17.14
N SER A 746 16.00 17.72 -18.20
CA SER A 746 17.24 18.22 -18.81
C SER A 746 17.07 19.65 -19.34
N GLU A 747 16.01 19.93 -20.11
CA GLU A 747 15.75 21.27 -20.65
C GLU A 747 15.47 22.29 -19.52
N THR A 748 14.84 21.85 -18.42
CA THR A 748 14.66 22.67 -17.21
C THR A 748 16.00 23.03 -16.57
N MET A 749 16.91 22.06 -16.46
CA MET A 749 18.24 22.28 -15.88
C MET A 749 19.18 23.11 -16.76
N ASP A 750 18.94 23.13 -18.08
CA ASP A 750 19.64 24.01 -19.03
C ASP A 750 19.14 25.46 -18.97
N TYR A 751 17.85 25.64 -18.66
CA TYR A 751 17.24 26.95 -18.46
C TYR A 751 17.71 27.62 -17.15
N PHE A 752 17.79 26.85 -16.06
CA PHE A 752 18.35 27.27 -14.78
C PHE A 752 19.87 27.33 -14.80
#